data_AF-A0A1X4ICI3-F1
#
_entry.id   AF-A0A1X4ICI3-F1
#
_cell.length_a   1.000
_cell.length_b   1.000
_cell.length_c   1.000
_cell.angle_alpha   90.00
_cell.angle_beta   90.00
_cell.angle_gamma   90.00
#
_symmetry.space_group_name_H-M   'P 1'
#
loop_
_entity.id
_entity.type
_entity.pdbx_description
1 polymer ?
#
loop_
_entity_poly.entity_id
_entity_poly.type
_entity_poly.pdbx_seq_one_letter_code
_entity_poly.pdbx_strand_id
1 'polypeptide(L)'
;MTPFANEEDTRKVQTAVIGRAGSDTPVFLPYDHDEFDLFLEGRSRDDFYCGTLLGGCGKKLSAKRYTEKKCHFAHRPPVQCRRTANGESSADHLYIGQALTRWLARQNHRQAKASYRTVGDRPGGTVDFRLSGGRQLIRVQMARLGLHPWRREAADLAGRADHVEWLFGPDSMLAYDRVESHGYAIRVECRTAGATREVRIGTQLPGNTVEWTTLEECALTSQGIVTPSLVSSAQGIVVRGSVEATALTAPSLSFSLADDTVAFTGAVPRADAQSPTGTPGSVYDADIQPLGSTVARARIVLPHASTPPSPSRVYLLRERVTLTSVAGVTTGTPGWLLTAAQTRRLDAREAAAWNGLKPPQPVPAAATPVPVVEQPPAIPRPELDDREIVASFRKTLERTARAQDWITWPKLVESAKATPRQFTAEYRLKLLIALDFPRAQDKPVLSSLVRTENGEVPSFFAAVLSGLGWAPGLPEHQVREVSEREQRRAHEFFGDSPATVSTASPVSPTSPRPQPQQLRSRTRAAARLTSPAGLPTLQLVLAVREHLKARARNGAVDITWQELSVNTGFDFAALSDERRANLLFRVDEPLKNHDLMYAALVVTDDGKPLPYFPAILRRHGRPVPGLQSEAHQARRLEAGRIRDAYAGSANRSRSTETGPLAAMTSTSPLAGSAAEVLGTLTGLRWRFDHARQAGDLAEAKRVWQAAGKLYGSKLSAEQRAECRPHLRDMSEWVHERENESTLAELRRLLDGLVRRQEPAAVEALRDGLAQAKELKRRHHGKLPQDLQDIYRVCGERLAELLAVPPGDGVSTPAPEAEDVPRPDDRKLAEIAAVVRSVLEDSARARTTVTWSVIRHRLSVELPHLHPDDQGQVLVLADADTPADEPLLSTLVTTNNGDLHPLYRHVAYSLGRETPSRQDELHTRWQMDVLRLHSLWKHR
;
A
#
# COMPACT_ATOMS: atom_id res chain seq x y z
N MET A 1 35.32 -0.88 -7.83
CA MET A 1 34.83 0.20 -6.94
C MET A 1 33.36 -0.06 -6.69
N THR A 2 32.98 -0.43 -5.47
CA THR A 2 31.59 -0.68 -5.05
C THR A 2 31.07 0.56 -4.30
N PRO A 3 29.90 1.11 -4.64
CA PRO A 3 29.35 2.25 -3.93
C PRO A 3 29.01 1.88 -2.49
N PHE A 4 29.23 2.81 -1.56
CA PHE A 4 29.04 2.60 -0.12
C PHE A 4 27.62 2.07 0.20
N ALA A 5 27.56 0.94 0.91
CA ALA A 5 26.29 0.35 1.34
C ALA A 5 25.52 1.32 2.26
N ASN A 6 24.25 1.58 1.91
CA ASN A 6 23.38 2.51 2.63
C ASN A 6 23.04 2.04 4.06
N GLU A 7 23.88 2.41 5.03
CA GLU A 7 23.36 2.91 6.29
C GLU A 7 23.04 4.41 6.09
N GLU A 8 21.75 4.72 5.95
CA GLU A 8 21.30 6.11 5.87
C GLU A 8 21.43 6.78 7.24
N ASP A 9 22.54 7.47 7.43
CA ASP A 9 22.70 8.42 8.53
C ASP A 9 21.87 9.69 8.23
N THR A 10 20.55 9.55 8.35
CA THR A 10 19.49 10.56 8.11
C THR A 10 19.51 11.72 9.11
N ARG A 11 20.57 11.86 9.91
CA ARG A 11 20.74 12.92 10.94
C ARG A 11 21.77 13.96 10.54
N LYS A 12 22.52 13.73 9.46
CA LYS A 12 23.63 14.56 9.01
C LYS A 12 23.19 15.68 8.09
N VAL A 13 23.69 16.88 8.37
CA VAL A 13 23.42 18.08 7.58
C VAL A 13 24.31 18.06 6.34
N GLN A 14 23.70 17.93 5.16
CA GLN A 14 24.41 17.90 3.87
C GLN A 14 24.40 19.22 3.12
N THR A 15 23.60 20.18 3.57
CA THR A 15 23.55 21.52 2.95
C THR A 15 23.77 22.62 3.97
N ALA A 16 24.57 23.60 3.58
CA ALA A 16 24.84 24.82 4.33
C ALA A 16 24.62 26.03 3.43
N VAL A 17 24.79 27.23 3.98
CA VAL A 17 24.92 28.46 3.19
C VAL A 17 26.26 29.13 3.48
N ILE A 18 26.81 29.85 2.50
CA ILE A 18 28.11 30.55 2.64
C ILE A 18 27.97 32.06 2.83
N GLY A 19 28.98 32.67 3.45
CA GLY A 19 29.06 34.11 3.71
C GLY A 19 28.38 34.53 5.01
N ARG A 20 27.08 34.24 5.18
CA ARG A 20 26.32 34.57 6.42
C ARG A 20 25.12 33.63 6.66
N ALA A 21 24.63 33.62 7.90
CA ALA A 21 23.47 32.84 8.33
C ALA A 21 22.18 33.06 7.51
N GLY A 22 21.93 34.30 7.06
CA GLY A 22 20.82 34.67 6.18
C GLY A 22 21.24 34.83 4.72
N SER A 23 22.17 33.99 4.25
CA SER A 23 22.59 33.92 2.84
C SER A 23 21.65 32.97 2.08
N ASP A 24 21.41 33.30 0.81
CA ASP A 24 20.69 32.47 -0.15
C ASP A 24 21.64 31.69 -1.08
N THR A 25 22.95 31.68 -0.80
CA THR A 25 23.95 30.90 -1.53
C THR A 25 24.14 29.53 -0.87
N PRO A 26 23.49 28.46 -1.39
CA PRO A 26 23.61 27.13 -0.83
C PRO A 26 24.93 26.50 -1.22
N VAL A 27 25.37 25.55 -0.40
CA VAL A 27 26.40 24.58 -0.75
C VAL A 27 25.96 23.19 -0.30
N PHE A 28 26.09 22.22 -1.19
CA PHE A 28 25.93 20.80 -0.93
C PHE A 28 27.32 20.22 -0.69
N LEU A 29 27.49 19.50 0.42
CA LEU A 29 28.72 18.75 0.67
C LEU A 29 28.53 17.35 0.05
N PRO A 30 29.42 16.91 -0.86
CA PRO A 30 29.43 15.55 -1.35
C PRO A 30 29.38 14.52 -0.23
N TYR A 31 28.73 13.38 -0.49
CA TYR A 31 28.77 12.25 0.43
C TYR A 31 30.14 11.59 0.46
N ASP A 32 30.83 11.59 -0.68
CA ASP A 32 32.15 10.98 -0.84
C ASP A 32 33.26 11.85 -0.23
N HIS A 33 34.34 11.17 0.14
CA HIS A 33 35.54 11.77 0.69
C HIS A 33 36.54 12.25 -0.37
N ASP A 34 36.49 11.70 -1.58
CA ASP A 34 37.35 12.13 -2.69
C ASP A 34 36.82 13.45 -3.30
N GLU A 35 35.49 13.55 -3.44
CA GLU A 35 34.82 14.78 -3.84
C GLU A 35 34.87 15.89 -2.76
N PHE A 36 35.17 15.54 -1.50
CA PHE A 36 35.27 16.50 -0.39
C PHE A 36 36.42 17.51 -0.59
N ASP A 37 37.55 17.05 -1.12
CA ASP A 37 38.72 17.92 -1.26
C ASP A 37 38.52 18.91 -2.42
N LEU A 38 37.95 18.45 -3.54
CA LEU A 38 37.43 19.30 -4.62
C LEU A 38 36.36 20.29 -4.12
N PHE A 39 35.50 19.88 -3.20
CA PHE A 39 34.53 20.78 -2.56
C PHE A 39 35.21 21.87 -1.70
N LEU A 40 36.35 21.59 -1.06
CA LEU A 40 37.09 22.59 -0.28
C LEU A 40 38.00 23.50 -1.13
N GLU A 41 38.24 23.20 -2.42
CA GLU A 41 38.99 24.11 -3.29
C GLU A 41 38.36 25.50 -3.31
N GLY A 42 39.17 26.51 -3.00
CA GLY A 42 38.73 27.92 -2.89
C GLY A 42 37.81 28.24 -1.71
N ARG A 43 37.61 27.34 -0.73
CA ARG A 43 36.71 27.54 0.42
C ARG A 43 37.41 27.28 1.76
N SER A 44 37.17 28.14 2.74
CA SER A 44 37.60 27.92 4.12
C SER A 44 36.63 27.00 4.87
N ARG A 45 37.15 26.21 5.82
CA ARG A 45 36.34 25.41 6.75
C ARG A 45 35.44 26.26 7.68
N ASP A 46 35.60 27.58 7.65
CA ASP A 46 34.90 28.58 8.45
C ASP A 46 33.80 29.37 7.72
N ASP A 47 33.57 29.11 6.44
CA ASP A 47 32.64 29.87 5.59
C ASP A 47 31.18 29.40 5.69
N PHE A 48 30.95 28.24 6.30
CA PHE A 48 29.67 27.53 6.29
C PHE A 48 28.78 27.89 7.48
N TYR A 49 27.49 28.13 7.21
CA TYR A 49 26.47 28.44 8.21
C TYR A 49 25.26 27.51 8.08
N CYS A 50 24.64 27.18 9.22
CA CYS A 50 23.35 26.49 9.24
C CYS A 50 22.25 27.48 8.90
N GLY A 51 22.05 27.72 7.59
CA GLY A 51 21.28 28.84 7.06
C GLY A 51 19.86 28.94 7.61
N THR A 52 19.42 30.15 7.95
CA THR A 52 18.06 30.39 8.45
C THR A 52 17.00 30.08 7.38
N LEU A 53 17.30 30.36 6.11
CA LEU A 53 16.48 29.96 4.96
C LEU A 53 16.40 28.43 4.74
N LEU A 54 17.24 27.64 5.42
CA LEU A 54 17.19 26.18 5.45
C LEU A 54 16.42 25.64 6.69
N GLY A 55 15.76 26.51 7.45
CA GLY A 55 15.23 26.18 8.78
C GLY A 55 16.32 25.96 9.84
N GLY A 56 17.53 26.45 9.58
CA GLY A 56 18.71 26.31 10.45
C GLY A 56 18.80 27.34 11.57
N CYS A 57 19.64 27.04 12.57
CA CYS A 57 19.85 27.89 13.75
C CYS A 57 20.77 29.11 13.52
N GLY A 58 21.26 29.34 12.30
CA GLY A 58 22.18 30.42 11.94
C GLY A 58 23.63 30.27 12.44
N LYS A 59 23.93 29.28 13.28
CA LYS A 59 25.29 29.06 13.81
C LYS A 59 26.25 28.53 12.73
N LYS A 60 27.55 28.79 12.91
CA LYS A 60 28.61 28.26 12.03
C LYS A 60 28.63 26.73 12.05
N LEU A 61 28.84 26.17 10.85
CA LEU A 61 29.11 24.78 10.60
C LEU A 61 30.61 24.57 10.35
N SER A 62 31.02 23.32 10.30
CA SER A 62 32.32 22.89 9.76
C SER A 62 32.07 21.71 8.85
N ALA A 63 32.57 21.76 7.62
CA ALA A 63 32.59 20.59 6.73
C ALA A 63 33.52 19.52 7.34
N LYS A 64 33.07 18.27 7.41
CA LYS A 64 33.83 17.15 7.96
C LYS A 64 34.06 16.08 6.89
N ARG A 65 35.34 15.89 6.52
CA ARG A 65 35.81 14.77 5.70
C ARG A 65 35.73 13.50 6.52
N TYR A 66 35.25 12.43 5.93
CA TYR A 66 35.22 11.10 6.55
C TYR A 66 35.40 10.03 5.48
N THR A 67 36.38 9.15 5.67
CA THR A 67 36.68 7.98 4.83
C THR A 67 35.70 6.82 5.05
N GLU A 68 35.22 6.67 6.28
CA GLU A 68 34.45 5.49 6.73
C GLU A 68 32.92 5.73 6.78
N LYS A 69 32.48 6.97 6.58
CA LYS A 69 31.06 7.37 6.67
C LYS A 69 30.84 8.61 5.83
N LYS A 70 29.59 8.85 5.40
CA LYS A 70 29.21 10.04 4.63
C LYS A 70 29.80 11.33 5.23
N CYS A 71 30.55 12.08 4.41
CA CYS A 71 30.91 13.46 4.67
C CYS A 71 29.65 14.27 5.02
N HIS A 72 29.78 15.28 5.88
CA HIS A 72 28.65 16.11 6.33
C HIS A 72 29.13 17.38 7.02
N PHE A 73 28.23 18.37 7.14
CA PHE A 73 28.42 19.51 8.01
C PHE A 73 28.08 19.16 9.46
N ALA A 74 28.96 19.57 10.39
CA ALA A 74 28.72 19.51 11.83
C ALA A 74 28.59 20.93 12.40
N HIS A 75 27.68 21.13 13.35
CA HIS A 75 27.62 22.38 14.12
C HIS A 75 28.79 22.45 15.11
N ARG A 76 29.24 23.67 15.42
CA ARG A 76 30.22 23.93 16.47
C ARG A 76 29.49 23.98 17.82
N PRO A 77 29.83 23.12 18.81
CA PRO A 77 29.23 23.19 20.14
C PRO A 77 29.60 24.51 20.88
N PRO A 78 28.77 24.97 21.83
CA PRO A 78 27.45 24.47 22.19
C PRO A 78 26.36 24.99 21.24
N VAL A 79 25.41 24.12 20.86
CA VAL A 79 24.34 24.46 19.92
C VAL A 79 23.11 23.58 20.12
N GLN A 80 21.93 24.18 20.11
CA GLN A 80 20.66 23.49 19.97
C GLN A 80 20.05 23.90 18.62
N CYS A 81 19.81 22.94 17.74
CA CYS A 81 19.26 23.18 16.40
C CYS A 81 18.05 22.26 16.19
N ARG A 82 16.93 22.83 15.74
CA ARG A 82 15.68 22.10 15.46
C ARG A 82 15.46 21.81 13.97
N ARG A 83 16.49 22.03 13.14
CA ARG A 83 16.42 21.80 11.69
C ARG A 83 16.20 20.30 11.41
N THR A 84 15.05 19.97 10.83
CA THR A 84 14.65 18.61 10.46
C THR A 84 15.12 18.21 9.06
N ALA A 85 14.99 19.11 8.07
CA ALA A 85 15.42 18.87 6.70
C ALA A 85 16.95 19.00 6.56
N ASN A 86 17.64 17.88 6.42
CA ASN A 86 19.11 17.80 6.49
C ASN A 86 19.78 17.08 5.30
N GLY A 87 19.05 16.28 4.52
CA GLY A 87 19.56 15.63 3.29
C GLY A 87 19.83 16.57 2.12
N GLU A 88 20.25 16.03 0.98
CA GLU A 88 20.64 16.81 -0.22
C GLU A 88 19.59 17.82 -0.70
N SER A 89 18.31 17.43 -0.72
CA SER A 89 17.22 18.25 -1.23
C SER A 89 16.80 19.40 -0.31
N SER A 90 17.36 19.46 0.91
CA SER A 90 16.99 20.45 1.93
C SER A 90 17.40 21.89 1.60
N ALA A 91 18.14 22.11 0.50
CA ALA A 91 18.48 23.43 -0.04
C ALA A 91 18.03 23.63 -1.50
N ASP A 92 17.24 22.71 -2.07
CA ASP A 92 16.84 22.78 -3.49
C ASP A 92 16.12 24.09 -3.83
N HIS A 93 15.31 24.63 -2.92
CA HIS A 93 14.67 25.94 -3.08
C HIS A 93 15.69 27.07 -3.28
N LEU A 94 16.82 27.05 -2.56
CA LEU A 94 17.89 28.04 -2.75
C LEU A 94 18.62 27.83 -4.08
N TYR A 95 18.91 26.58 -4.46
CA TYR A 95 19.53 26.27 -5.76
C TYR A 95 18.66 26.72 -6.94
N ILE A 96 17.36 26.43 -6.89
CA ILE A 96 16.36 26.91 -7.85
C ILE A 96 16.30 28.44 -7.84
N GLY A 97 16.27 29.06 -6.66
CA GLY A 97 16.28 30.52 -6.51
C GLY A 97 17.49 31.19 -7.16
N GLN A 98 18.69 30.64 -6.96
CA GLN A 98 19.93 31.15 -7.58
C GLN A 98 20.00 30.88 -9.08
N ALA A 99 19.54 29.72 -9.55
CA ALA A 99 19.53 29.39 -10.97
C ALA A 99 18.58 30.30 -11.75
N LEU A 100 17.35 30.48 -11.24
CA LEU A 100 16.37 31.40 -11.81
C LEU A 100 16.84 32.86 -11.72
N THR A 101 17.46 33.31 -10.63
CA THR A 101 18.04 34.66 -10.54
C THR A 101 19.09 34.91 -11.64
N ARG A 102 20.01 33.97 -11.85
CA ARG A 102 21.05 34.07 -12.90
C ARG A 102 20.47 33.98 -14.32
N TRP A 103 19.43 33.17 -14.51
CA TRP A 103 18.73 33.07 -15.79
C TRP A 103 17.94 34.35 -16.10
N LEU A 104 17.13 34.85 -15.17
CA LEU A 104 16.38 36.11 -15.30
C LEU A 104 17.31 37.31 -15.59
N ALA A 105 18.48 37.37 -14.95
CA ALA A 105 19.47 38.41 -15.24
C ALA A 105 20.03 38.36 -16.67
N ARG A 106 20.10 37.18 -17.30
CA ARG A 106 20.42 37.01 -18.74
C ARG A 106 19.22 37.38 -19.62
N GLN A 107 17.99 37.09 -19.19
CA GLN A 107 16.73 37.53 -19.82
C GLN A 107 16.42 39.03 -19.56
N ASN A 108 17.43 39.89 -19.36
CA ASN A 108 17.33 41.33 -19.06
C ASN A 108 16.64 41.74 -17.73
N HIS A 109 16.14 40.81 -16.91
CA HIS A 109 15.51 41.10 -15.61
C HIS A 109 16.52 41.14 -14.45
N ARG A 110 17.58 41.94 -14.57
CA ARG A 110 18.72 42.02 -13.61
C ARG A 110 18.34 42.43 -12.18
N GLN A 111 17.18 43.04 -11.97
CA GLN A 111 16.68 43.44 -10.64
C GLN A 111 15.83 42.37 -9.96
N ALA A 112 15.45 41.30 -10.66
CA ALA A 112 14.67 40.21 -10.10
C ALA A 112 15.48 39.46 -9.03
N LYS A 113 14.88 39.25 -7.86
CA LYS A 113 15.47 38.51 -6.74
C LYS A 113 14.47 37.48 -6.22
N ALA A 114 14.99 36.33 -5.82
CA ALA A 114 14.21 35.30 -5.17
C ALA A 114 13.73 35.78 -3.78
N SER A 115 12.45 35.59 -3.51
CA SER A 115 11.85 35.70 -2.18
C SER A 115 11.43 34.30 -1.72
N TYR A 116 11.92 33.87 -0.56
CA TYR A 116 11.68 32.53 -0.03
C TYR A 116 10.64 32.58 1.09
N ARG A 117 9.59 31.77 1.00
CA ARG A 117 8.57 31.68 2.06
C ARG A 117 8.43 30.27 2.59
N THR A 118 8.29 30.17 3.90
CA THR A 118 8.01 28.91 4.61
C THR A 118 6.52 28.60 4.48
N VAL A 119 6.18 27.35 4.16
CA VAL A 119 4.79 26.86 4.08
C VAL A 119 4.68 25.60 4.92
N GLY A 120 3.82 25.64 5.94
CA GLY A 120 3.82 24.64 7.02
C GLY A 120 5.21 24.53 7.65
N ASP A 121 5.69 23.31 7.86
CA ASP A 121 7.03 23.05 8.41
C ASP A 121 8.15 23.05 7.35
N ARG A 122 7.89 23.44 6.08
CA ARG A 122 8.89 23.42 5.00
C ARG A 122 9.49 24.82 4.73
N PRO A 123 10.77 25.08 5.10
CA PRO A 123 11.49 26.27 4.67
C PRO A 123 11.56 26.33 3.14
N GLY A 124 11.33 27.50 2.55
CA GLY A 124 11.32 27.65 1.09
C GLY A 124 10.20 26.85 0.40
N GLY A 125 9.07 26.65 1.07
CA GLY A 125 7.85 26.07 0.51
C GLY A 125 7.34 26.80 -0.74
N THR A 126 7.60 28.11 -0.87
CA THR A 126 7.59 28.80 -2.18
C THR A 126 8.88 29.58 -2.43
N VAL A 127 9.20 29.76 -3.72
CA VAL A 127 10.20 30.71 -4.21
C VAL A 127 9.53 31.65 -5.20
N ASP A 128 9.61 32.95 -4.96
CA ASP A 128 8.85 33.97 -5.68
C ASP A 128 9.76 35.02 -6.32
N PHE A 129 9.45 35.40 -7.57
CA PHE A 129 10.13 36.47 -8.30
C PHE A 129 9.13 37.49 -8.81
N ARG A 130 9.34 38.77 -8.49
CA ARG A 130 8.58 39.89 -9.07
C ARG A 130 9.39 40.50 -10.22
N LEU A 131 8.76 40.60 -11.38
CA LEU A 131 9.30 41.17 -12.61
C LEU A 131 8.52 42.43 -13.01
N SER A 132 9.10 43.24 -13.89
CA SER A 132 8.42 44.37 -14.55
C SER A 132 7.67 45.30 -13.57
N GLY A 133 8.35 45.72 -12.49
CA GLY A 133 7.77 46.58 -11.45
C GLY A 133 6.75 45.91 -10.52
N GLY A 134 6.59 44.59 -10.59
CA GLY A 134 5.60 43.81 -9.84
C GLY A 134 4.44 43.29 -10.71
N ARG A 135 4.37 43.69 -11.99
CA ARG A 135 3.29 43.33 -12.91
C ARG A 135 3.28 41.86 -13.32
N GLN A 136 4.44 41.22 -13.39
CA GLN A 136 4.56 39.79 -13.69
C GLN A 136 5.22 39.07 -12.50
N LEU A 137 4.69 37.92 -12.13
CA LEU A 137 5.16 37.11 -11.01
C LEU A 137 5.54 35.72 -11.52
N ILE A 138 6.64 35.15 -10.99
CA ILE A 138 6.94 33.72 -11.12
C ILE A 138 6.88 33.11 -9.71
N ARG A 139 6.04 32.09 -9.51
CA ARG A 139 6.02 31.26 -8.29
C ARG A 139 6.53 29.85 -8.59
N VAL A 140 7.55 29.44 -7.85
CA VAL A 140 7.92 28.03 -7.68
C VAL A 140 7.22 27.48 -6.45
N GLN A 141 6.34 26.50 -6.63
CA GLN A 141 5.66 25.79 -5.54
C GLN A 141 6.46 24.54 -5.16
N MET A 142 7.10 24.55 -3.99
CA MET A 142 7.92 23.43 -3.47
C MET A 142 7.22 22.62 -2.37
N ALA A 143 6.41 23.27 -1.55
CA ALA A 143 5.61 22.61 -0.53
C ALA A 143 4.39 21.92 -1.15
N ARG A 144 4.06 20.74 -0.62
CA ARG A 144 2.79 20.08 -0.88
C ARG A 144 1.67 20.97 -0.35
N LEU A 145 0.70 21.29 -1.20
CA LEU A 145 -0.44 22.12 -0.85
C LEU A 145 -1.69 21.49 -1.48
N GLY A 146 -2.82 21.52 -0.77
CA GLY A 146 -4.08 21.04 -1.31
C GLY A 146 -4.60 21.93 -2.43
N LEU A 147 -5.31 21.34 -3.40
CA LEU A 147 -5.85 22.04 -4.56
C LEU A 147 -6.68 23.28 -4.20
N HIS A 148 -7.51 23.21 -3.16
CA HIS A 148 -8.34 24.33 -2.71
C HIS A 148 -7.54 25.51 -2.14
N PRO A 149 -6.67 25.31 -1.12
CA PRO A 149 -5.73 26.35 -0.68
C PRO A 149 -4.93 26.95 -1.83
N TRP A 150 -4.42 26.11 -2.75
CA TRP A 150 -3.68 26.58 -3.92
C TRP A 150 -4.54 27.41 -4.89
N ARG A 151 -5.79 27.01 -5.20
CA ARG A 151 -6.69 27.81 -6.05
C ARG A 151 -7.00 29.17 -5.44
N ARG A 152 -7.21 29.23 -4.12
CA ARG A 152 -7.42 30.50 -3.39
C ARG A 152 -6.17 31.39 -3.48
N GLU A 153 -4.99 30.82 -3.24
CA GLU A 153 -3.71 31.52 -3.35
C GLU A 153 -3.46 31.99 -4.79
N ALA A 154 -3.78 31.18 -5.80
CA ALA A 154 -3.61 31.54 -7.21
C ALA A 154 -4.55 32.68 -7.64
N ALA A 155 -5.80 32.69 -7.18
CA ALA A 155 -6.73 33.79 -7.41
C ALA A 155 -6.25 35.11 -6.75
N ASP A 156 -5.77 35.03 -5.50
CA ASP A 156 -5.21 36.18 -4.77
C ASP A 156 -3.90 36.71 -5.40
N LEU A 157 -3.11 35.90 -6.09
CA LEU A 157 -1.99 36.40 -6.90
C LEU A 157 -2.45 37.01 -8.22
N ALA A 158 -3.42 36.40 -8.90
CA ALA A 158 -3.96 36.91 -10.16
C ALA A 158 -4.66 38.26 -9.97
N GLY A 159 -5.24 38.53 -8.80
CA GLY A 159 -5.75 39.85 -8.43
C GLY A 159 -4.67 40.90 -8.11
N ARG A 160 -3.38 40.50 -8.04
CA ARG A 160 -2.26 41.36 -7.61
C ARG A 160 -1.11 41.46 -8.62
N ALA A 161 -1.18 40.74 -9.73
CA ALA A 161 -0.22 40.77 -10.84
C ALA A 161 -0.95 40.44 -12.16
N ASP A 162 -0.59 41.14 -13.24
CA ASP A 162 -1.16 40.93 -14.58
C ASP A 162 -0.98 39.49 -15.08
N HIS A 163 0.12 38.84 -14.67
CA HIS A 163 0.45 37.48 -15.06
C HIS A 163 1.22 36.76 -13.94
N VAL A 164 0.86 35.49 -13.71
CA VAL A 164 1.54 34.61 -12.75
C VAL A 164 1.95 33.31 -13.45
N GLU A 165 3.25 33.12 -13.61
CA GLU A 165 3.85 31.87 -14.08
C GLU A 165 4.10 30.91 -12.90
N TRP A 166 3.87 29.62 -13.13
CA TRP A 166 3.91 28.58 -12.11
C TRP A 166 4.87 27.44 -12.46
N LEU A 167 5.86 27.23 -11.60
CA LEU A 167 6.74 26.06 -11.62
C LEU A 167 6.44 25.15 -10.43
N PHE A 168 6.44 23.84 -10.66
CA PHE A 168 6.05 22.85 -9.67
C PHE A 168 7.24 21.95 -9.31
N GLY A 169 7.66 22.01 -8.05
CA GLY A 169 8.65 21.11 -7.47
C GLY A 169 8.14 19.67 -7.32
N PRO A 170 9.02 18.69 -7.09
CA PRO A 170 8.68 17.26 -7.08
C PRO A 170 7.52 16.92 -6.14
N ASP A 171 7.54 17.45 -4.92
CA ASP A 171 6.59 17.11 -3.85
C ASP A 171 5.31 17.97 -3.84
N SER A 172 5.17 18.92 -4.76
CA SER A 172 4.08 19.91 -4.74
C SER A 172 2.69 19.28 -4.90
N MET A 173 2.59 18.15 -5.61
CA MET A 173 1.38 17.42 -6.01
C MET A 173 0.39 18.21 -6.91
N LEU A 174 0.69 19.45 -7.28
CA LEU A 174 -0.23 20.36 -7.99
C LEU A 174 -0.02 20.45 -9.51
N ALA A 175 1.07 19.89 -10.03
CA ALA A 175 1.35 19.95 -11.47
C ALA A 175 0.28 19.23 -12.31
N TYR A 176 -0.33 18.17 -11.78
CA TYR A 176 -1.38 17.41 -12.48
C TYR A 176 -2.61 18.31 -12.76
N ASP A 177 -3.11 19.02 -11.75
CA ASP A 177 -4.18 20.02 -11.92
C ASP A 177 -3.80 21.15 -12.91
N ARG A 178 -2.52 21.51 -12.99
CA ARG A 178 -2.04 22.50 -13.98
C ARG A 178 -2.06 21.92 -15.39
N VAL A 179 -1.61 20.68 -15.61
CA VAL A 179 -1.73 19.98 -16.91
C VAL A 179 -3.19 19.88 -17.34
N GLU A 180 -4.08 19.52 -16.42
CA GLU A 180 -5.53 19.40 -16.68
C GLU A 180 -6.19 20.72 -17.07
N SER A 181 -5.73 21.85 -16.50
CA SER A 181 -6.34 23.17 -16.72
C SER A 181 -5.66 24.01 -17.81
N HIS A 182 -4.39 23.75 -18.12
CA HIS A 182 -3.58 24.56 -19.04
C HIS A 182 -2.90 23.75 -20.17
N GLY A 183 -3.15 22.44 -20.25
CA GLY A 183 -2.58 21.53 -21.26
C GLY A 183 -1.12 21.15 -21.03
N TYR A 184 -0.41 21.84 -20.12
CA TYR A 184 0.94 21.51 -19.68
C TYR A 184 1.21 22.06 -18.27
N ALA A 185 2.29 21.61 -17.64
CA ALA A 185 2.81 22.22 -16.41
C ALA A 185 4.34 22.30 -16.44
N ILE A 186 4.90 23.41 -15.96
CA ILE A 186 6.35 23.56 -15.84
C ILE A 186 6.81 22.90 -14.54
N ARG A 187 7.65 21.88 -14.65
CA ARG A 187 8.28 21.17 -13.54
C ARG A 187 9.66 21.77 -13.27
N VAL A 188 10.10 21.67 -12.02
CA VAL A 188 11.48 21.93 -11.65
C VAL A 188 11.99 20.83 -10.72
N GLU A 189 13.22 20.40 -10.93
CA GLU A 189 13.92 19.47 -10.04
C GLU A 189 15.39 19.86 -9.88
N CYS A 190 16.02 19.32 -8.83
CA CYS A 190 17.46 19.39 -8.63
C CYS A 190 18.06 17.99 -8.71
N ARG A 191 19.12 17.83 -9.50
CA ARG A 191 19.94 16.60 -9.55
C ARG A 191 21.31 16.87 -8.95
N THR A 192 21.86 15.91 -8.20
CA THR A 192 23.24 16.00 -7.71
C THR A 192 24.20 15.80 -8.89
N ALA A 193 25.08 16.77 -9.12
CA ALA A 193 26.10 16.75 -10.16
C ALA A 193 27.44 17.09 -9.49
N GLY A 194 28.17 16.06 -9.07
CA GLY A 194 29.34 16.20 -8.19
C GLY A 194 29.01 16.99 -6.93
N ALA A 195 29.80 18.03 -6.65
CA ALA A 195 29.66 18.90 -5.48
C ALA A 195 28.58 20.00 -5.59
N THR A 196 27.61 19.89 -6.50
CA THR A 196 26.52 20.86 -6.62
C THR A 196 25.18 20.21 -6.99
N ARG A 197 24.11 21.01 -6.93
CA ARG A 197 22.77 20.65 -7.38
C ARG A 197 22.49 21.38 -8.69
N GLU A 198 22.37 20.63 -9.78
CA GLU A 198 21.98 21.14 -11.10
C GLU A 198 20.45 21.28 -11.15
N VAL A 199 19.94 22.42 -11.60
CA VAL A 199 18.50 22.70 -11.71
C VAL A 199 18.04 22.37 -13.12
N ARG A 200 17.09 21.44 -13.25
CA ARG A 200 16.44 21.11 -14.52
C ARG A 200 15.00 21.62 -14.57
N ILE A 201 14.57 22.04 -15.75
CA ILE A 201 13.20 22.46 -16.03
C ILE A 201 12.55 21.37 -16.87
N GLY A 202 11.29 21.05 -16.61
CA GLY A 202 10.57 20.01 -17.33
C GLY A 202 9.24 20.52 -17.88
N THR A 203 8.86 20.10 -19.09
CA THR A 203 7.46 20.24 -19.53
C THR A 203 6.73 18.95 -19.19
N GLN A 204 5.80 18.99 -18.23
CA GLN A 204 4.86 17.90 -18.04
C GLN A 204 3.70 18.05 -19.02
N LEU A 205 3.44 17.00 -19.80
CA LEU A 205 2.35 16.91 -20.78
C LEU A 205 1.26 15.94 -20.26
N PRO A 206 0.07 15.89 -20.90
CA PRO A 206 -0.91 14.83 -20.65
C PRO A 206 -0.28 13.44 -20.81
N GLY A 207 -0.77 12.44 -20.07
CA GLY A 207 -0.09 11.14 -19.98
C GLY A 207 1.08 11.07 -18.99
N ASN A 208 1.38 12.16 -18.27
CA ASN A 208 2.43 12.26 -17.22
C ASN A 208 3.89 12.16 -17.70
N THR A 209 4.13 12.22 -19.01
CA THR A 209 5.49 12.38 -19.56
C THR A 209 6.06 13.75 -19.18
N VAL A 210 7.32 13.79 -18.73
CA VAL A 210 8.05 15.03 -18.44
C VAL A 210 9.29 15.13 -19.30
N GLU A 211 9.33 16.11 -20.19
CA GLU A 211 10.48 16.40 -21.04
C GLU A 211 11.44 17.36 -20.32
N TRP A 212 12.58 16.84 -19.83
CA TRP A 212 13.54 17.58 -19.01
C TRP A 212 14.64 18.27 -19.82
N THR A 213 14.71 19.58 -19.72
CA THR A 213 15.67 20.50 -20.37
C THR A 213 16.50 21.28 -19.33
N THR A 214 17.43 22.12 -19.79
CA THR A 214 18.19 23.09 -18.99
C THR A 214 17.48 24.46 -18.94
N LEU A 215 17.90 25.36 -18.04
CA LEU A 215 17.38 26.74 -18.03
C LEU A 215 17.88 27.53 -19.25
N GLU A 216 19.08 27.22 -19.75
CA GLU A 216 19.72 27.81 -20.92
C GLU A 216 18.89 27.65 -22.21
N GLU A 217 18.19 26.52 -22.34
CA GLU A 217 17.26 26.21 -23.44
C GLU A 217 15.87 26.83 -23.27
N CYS A 218 15.57 27.45 -22.12
CA CYS A 218 14.30 28.11 -21.84
C CYS A 218 14.37 29.62 -22.12
N ALA A 219 13.30 30.18 -22.68
CA ALA A 219 13.14 31.62 -22.90
C ALA A 219 12.02 32.20 -22.02
N LEU A 220 12.16 33.45 -21.57
CA LEU A 220 11.06 34.19 -20.93
C LEU A 220 10.35 35.06 -21.96
N THR A 221 9.02 35.02 -21.96
CA THR A 221 8.16 35.88 -22.77
C THR A 221 7.22 36.69 -21.88
N SER A 222 6.49 37.65 -22.47
CA SER A 222 5.38 38.34 -21.78
C SER A 222 4.23 37.41 -21.39
N GLN A 223 4.14 36.21 -21.99
CA GLN A 223 3.10 35.21 -21.73
C GLN A 223 3.54 34.10 -20.76
N GLY A 224 4.79 34.11 -20.29
CA GLY A 224 5.35 33.06 -19.43
C GLY A 224 6.66 32.46 -19.96
N ILE A 225 7.05 31.32 -19.39
CA ILE A 225 8.29 30.60 -19.72
C ILE A 225 8.02 29.61 -20.86
N VAL A 226 8.82 29.70 -21.92
CA VAL A 226 8.78 28.80 -23.08
C VAL A 226 9.96 27.84 -22.99
N THR A 227 9.66 26.54 -22.89
CA THR A 227 10.62 25.43 -22.96
C THR A 227 10.73 24.89 -24.40
N PRO A 228 11.68 23.99 -24.73
CA PRO A 228 11.77 23.37 -26.06
C PRO A 228 10.51 22.58 -26.51
N SER A 229 9.66 22.12 -25.59
CA SER A 229 8.39 21.45 -25.89
C SER A 229 7.27 22.42 -26.28
N LEU A 230 7.46 23.72 -26.02
CA LEU A 230 6.46 24.77 -26.11
C LEU A 230 6.78 25.76 -27.24
N VAL A 231 5.76 26.53 -27.64
CA VAL A 231 5.85 27.63 -28.61
C VAL A 231 4.95 28.77 -28.14
N SER A 232 5.42 30.01 -28.21
CA SER A 232 4.57 31.19 -27.99
C SER A 232 3.81 31.53 -29.28
N SER A 233 2.48 31.60 -29.21
CA SER A 233 1.60 32.07 -30.29
C SER A 233 0.86 33.36 -29.87
N ALA A 234 0.00 33.88 -30.75
CA ALA A 234 -0.87 35.02 -30.44
C ALA A 234 -1.96 34.68 -29.40
N GLN A 235 -2.24 33.39 -29.18
CA GLN A 235 -3.23 32.89 -28.23
C GLN A 235 -2.63 32.49 -26.87
N GLY A 236 -1.30 32.64 -26.69
CA GLY A 236 -0.58 32.23 -25.48
C GLY A 236 0.51 31.21 -25.78
N ILE A 237 0.95 30.46 -24.77
CA ILE A 237 1.96 29.41 -24.92
C ILE A 237 1.26 28.07 -25.16
N VAL A 238 1.63 27.36 -26.22
CA VAL A 238 1.03 26.08 -26.66
C VAL A 238 2.08 24.99 -26.85
N VAL A 239 1.65 23.72 -26.82
CA VAL A 239 2.53 22.56 -27.05
C VAL A 239 2.87 22.46 -28.53
N ARG A 240 4.15 22.23 -28.86
CA ARG A 240 4.64 22.33 -30.26
C ARG A 240 3.89 21.43 -31.25
N GLY A 241 3.48 20.22 -30.84
CA GLY A 241 2.73 19.29 -31.69
C GLY A 241 1.24 19.61 -31.89
N SER A 242 0.63 20.51 -31.11
CA SER A 242 -0.81 20.82 -31.25
C SER A 242 -1.12 21.73 -32.43
N VAL A 243 -0.10 22.40 -32.99
CA VAL A 243 -0.22 23.35 -34.11
C VAL A 243 -0.37 22.64 -35.46
N GLU A 244 0.16 21.41 -35.59
CA GLU A 244 0.00 20.59 -36.80
C GLU A 244 -1.33 19.81 -36.80
N ALA A 245 -1.85 19.46 -35.62
CA ALA A 245 -3.07 18.69 -35.46
C ALA A 245 -4.37 19.49 -35.68
N THR A 246 -4.33 20.82 -35.72
CA THR A 246 -5.53 21.69 -35.76
C THR A 246 -6.17 21.83 -37.14
N ALA A 247 -5.63 21.16 -38.16
CA ALA A 247 -6.07 21.28 -39.56
C ALA A 247 -6.99 20.16 -40.07
N LEU A 248 -7.35 19.17 -39.23
CA LEU A 248 -8.19 18.04 -39.62
C LEU A 248 -9.39 17.85 -38.67
N THR A 249 -10.52 17.45 -39.27
CA THR A 249 -11.86 17.37 -38.70
C THR A 249 -11.95 16.55 -37.40
N ALA A 250 -12.92 16.88 -36.55
CA ALA A 250 -13.15 16.31 -35.22
C ALA A 250 -12.92 14.77 -35.15
N PRO A 251 -12.13 14.27 -34.18
CA PRO A 251 -11.63 12.90 -34.20
C PRO A 251 -12.71 11.87 -33.85
N SER A 252 -12.90 10.91 -34.76
CA SER A 252 -13.57 9.64 -34.47
C SER A 252 -12.74 8.84 -33.47
N LEU A 253 -13.31 8.45 -32.33
CA LEU A 253 -12.65 7.56 -31.37
C LEU A 253 -12.37 6.19 -32.04
N SER A 254 -11.10 5.80 -32.07
CA SER A 254 -10.60 4.53 -32.59
C SER A 254 -9.67 3.90 -31.55
N PHE A 255 -9.95 2.65 -31.18
CA PHE A 255 -9.18 1.90 -30.19
C PHE A 255 -8.43 0.74 -30.85
N SER A 256 -7.22 0.45 -30.39
CA SER A 256 -6.50 -0.78 -30.77
C SER A 256 -6.84 -1.89 -29.76
N LEU A 257 -7.28 -3.04 -30.26
CA LEU A 257 -7.54 -4.24 -29.46
C LEU A 257 -6.36 -5.20 -29.57
N ALA A 258 -6.13 -5.99 -28.52
CA ALA A 258 -5.09 -7.02 -28.54
C ALA A 258 -5.50 -8.21 -29.42
N ASP A 259 -4.52 -8.85 -30.07
CA ASP A 259 -4.75 -10.00 -30.94
C ASP A 259 -5.41 -11.16 -30.19
N ASP A 260 -6.22 -11.95 -30.90
CA ASP A 260 -6.93 -13.12 -30.36
C ASP A 260 -7.93 -12.83 -29.21
N THR A 261 -8.25 -11.55 -28.92
CA THR A 261 -9.22 -11.16 -27.86
C THR A 261 -10.68 -11.02 -28.33
N VAL A 262 -10.95 -11.03 -29.64
CA VAL A 262 -12.31 -10.94 -30.19
C VAL A 262 -12.57 -12.09 -31.16
N ALA A 263 -13.56 -12.90 -30.83
CA ALA A 263 -14.11 -13.93 -31.71
C ALA A 263 -15.35 -13.43 -32.47
N PHE A 264 -15.66 -14.04 -33.60
CA PHE A 264 -16.86 -13.74 -34.38
C PHE A 264 -17.43 -14.97 -35.12
N THR A 265 -18.73 -14.92 -35.43
CA THR A 265 -19.44 -15.89 -36.28
C THR A 265 -20.55 -15.20 -37.08
N GLY A 266 -21.25 -15.94 -37.96
CA GLY A 266 -22.38 -15.38 -38.71
C GLY A 266 -22.02 -14.22 -39.64
N ALA A 267 -20.78 -14.21 -40.15
CA ALA A 267 -20.24 -13.16 -41.00
C ALA A 267 -20.88 -13.22 -42.42
N VAL A 268 -21.75 -12.27 -42.71
CA VAL A 268 -22.42 -12.13 -44.01
C VAL A 268 -21.74 -11.02 -44.82
N PRO A 269 -21.22 -11.28 -46.03
CA PRO A 269 -20.58 -10.26 -46.85
C PRO A 269 -21.58 -9.21 -47.34
N ARG A 270 -21.16 -7.93 -47.32
CA ARG A 270 -21.94 -6.77 -47.80
C ARG A 270 -21.34 -6.26 -49.11
N ALA A 271 -21.97 -6.62 -50.23
CA ALA A 271 -21.58 -6.13 -51.56
C ALA A 271 -21.96 -4.66 -51.82
N ASP A 272 -22.81 -4.09 -50.95
CA ASP A 272 -23.41 -2.76 -51.04
C ASP A 272 -22.68 -1.69 -50.22
N ALA A 273 -21.67 -2.06 -49.42
CA ALA A 273 -21.00 -1.17 -48.48
C ALA A 273 -19.53 -0.92 -48.84
N GLN A 274 -19.20 0.33 -49.19
CA GLN A 274 -17.81 0.79 -49.22
C GLN A 274 -17.26 0.96 -47.80
N SER A 275 -15.95 0.81 -47.63
CA SER A 275 -15.27 0.90 -46.33
C SER A 275 -15.45 2.29 -45.70
N PRO A 276 -16.06 2.42 -44.50
CA PRO A 276 -16.35 3.73 -43.88
C PRO A 276 -15.11 4.56 -43.54
N THR A 277 -13.93 3.92 -43.50
CA THR A 277 -12.63 4.53 -43.14
C THR A 277 -11.71 4.74 -44.35
N GLY A 278 -12.19 4.47 -45.58
CA GLY A 278 -11.36 4.50 -46.79
C GLY A 278 -10.34 3.35 -46.89
N THR A 279 -10.34 2.41 -45.93
CA THR A 279 -9.40 1.27 -45.91
C THR A 279 -9.87 0.18 -46.87
N PRO A 280 -9.09 -0.23 -47.89
CA PRO A 280 -9.55 -1.18 -48.91
C PRO A 280 -9.68 -2.61 -48.35
N GLY A 281 -10.91 -3.08 -48.18
CA GLY A 281 -11.21 -4.43 -47.71
C GLY A 281 -12.67 -4.85 -47.91
N SER A 282 -12.90 -6.16 -47.82
CA SER A 282 -14.22 -6.78 -47.84
C SER A 282 -14.96 -6.51 -46.52
N VAL A 283 -16.23 -6.11 -46.62
CA VAL A 283 -17.08 -5.75 -45.47
C VAL A 283 -18.02 -6.90 -45.12
N TYR A 284 -18.11 -7.24 -43.84
CA TYR A 284 -18.98 -8.28 -43.30
C TYR A 284 -19.81 -7.72 -42.13
N ASP A 285 -21.09 -8.04 -42.03
CA ASP A 285 -21.84 -7.88 -40.78
C ASP A 285 -21.81 -9.23 -40.04
N ALA A 286 -21.40 -9.24 -38.76
CA ALA A 286 -21.13 -10.46 -37.99
C ALA A 286 -21.55 -10.33 -36.51
N ASP A 287 -21.73 -11.46 -35.83
CA ASP A 287 -21.88 -11.52 -34.38
C ASP A 287 -20.49 -11.67 -33.75
N ILE A 288 -20.09 -10.71 -32.93
CA ILE A 288 -18.80 -10.69 -32.24
C ILE A 288 -18.97 -11.01 -30.75
N GLN A 289 -17.99 -11.69 -30.17
CA GLN A 289 -17.83 -11.86 -28.73
C GLN A 289 -16.39 -11.51 -28.36
N PRO A 290 -16.16 -10.38 -27.68
CA PRO A 290 -14.90 -10.11 -26.98
C PRO A 290 -14.74 -11.03 -25.76
N LEU A 291 -13.50 -11.32 -25.38
CA LEU A 291 -13.19 -12.23 -24.28
C LEU A 291 -13.78 -11.70 -22.96
N GLY A 292 -14.58 -12.53 -22.28
CA GLY A 292 -15.30 -12.13 -21.06
C GLY A 292 -16.53 -11.22 -21.27
N SER A 293 -16.99 -11.03 -22.51
CA SER A 293 -18.15 -10.18 -22.86
C SER A 293 -19.33 -10.99 -23.43
N THR A 294 -20.51 -10.37 -23.43
CA THR A 294 -21.69 -10.82 -24.18
C THR A 294 -21.52 -10.59 -25.69
N VAL A 295 -22.28 -11.33 -26.51
CA VAL A 295 -22.32 -11.17 -27.96
C VAL A 295 -22.91 -9.80 -28.35
N ALA A 296 -22.37 -9.19 -29.42
CA ALA A 296 -22.89 -7.98 -30.04
C ALA A 296 -22.80 -8.07 -31.57
N ARG A 297 -23.68 -7.36 -32.31
CA ARG A 297 -23.59 -7.25 -33.77
C ARG A 297 -22.60 -6.15 -34.16
N ALA A 298 -21.63 -6.46 -35.01
CA ALA A 298 -20.63 -5.51 -35.50
C ALA A 298 -20.37 -5.68 -37.00
N ARG A 299 -19.77 -4.67 -37.60
CA ARG A 299 -19.23 -4.70 -38.96
C ARG A 299 -17.74 -4.98 -38.90
N ILE A 300 -17.25 -5.89 -39.71
CA ILE A 300 -15.84 -6.27 -39.80
C ILE A 300 -15.33 -5.96 -41.20
N VAL A 301 -14.19 -5.28 -41.30
CA VAL A 301 -13.46 -5.04 -42.55
C VAL A 301 -12.20 -5.90 -42.54
N LEU A 302 -12.06 -6.77 -43.53
CA LEU A 302 -10.89 -7.62 -43.72
C LEU A 302 -10.24 -7.31 -45.08
N PRO A 303 -8.90 -7.35 -45.23
CA PRO A 303 -8.23 -7.15 -46.51
C PRO A 303 -8.78 -8.07 -47.61
N HIS A 304 -8.82 -7.61 -48.85
CA HIS A 304 -9.26 -8.42 -50.00
C HIS A 304 -8.45 -9.73 -50.20
N ALA A 305 -7.21 -9.77 -49.68
CA ALA A 305 -6.35 -10.97 -49.69
C ALA A 305 -6.70 -12.01 -48.61
N SER A 306 -7.64 -11.72 -47.70
CA SER A 306 -8.06 -12.64 -46.65
C SER A 306 -9.08 -13.67 -47.17
N THR A 307 -8.98 -14.92 -46.69
CA THR A 307 -9.94 -15.97 -47.01
C THR A 307 -11.32 -15.62 -46.43
N PRO A 308 -12.41 -15.61 -47.23
CA PRO A 308 -13.74 -15.26 -46.72
C PRO A 308 -14.17 -16.12 -45.53
N PRO A 309 -14.59 -15.52 -44.40
CA PRO A 309 -15.06 -16.27 -43.23
C PRO A 309 -16.40 -16.95 -43.53
N SER A 310 -16.54 -18.21 -43.10
CA SER A 310 -17.77 -18.99 -43.25
C SER A 310 -18.78 -18.63 -42.14
N PRO A 311 -20.05 -18.34 -42.47
CA PRO A 311 -21.06 -17.98 -41.45
C PRO A 311 -21.26 -19.03 -40.35
N SER A 312 -21.04 -20.32 -40.65
CA SER A 312 -21.26 -21.45 -39.74
C SER A 312 -20.03 -21.85 -38.91
N ARG A 313 -19.00 -21.00 -38.85
CA ARG A 313 -17.76 -21.22 -38.09
C ARG A 313 -17.43 -20.02 -37.21
N VAL A 314 -16.60 -20.25 -36.18
CA VAL A 314 -16.08 -19.21 -35.29
C VAL A 314 -14.63 -18.89 -35.70
N TYR A 315 -14.31 -17.60 -35.70
CA TYR A 315 -13.00 -17.05 -36.08
C TYR A 315 -12.53 -16.04 -35.03
N LEU A 316 -11.22 -15.92 -34.80
CA LEU A 316 -10.60 -14.83 -34.05
C LEU A 316 -10.06 -13.76 -34.99
N LEU A 317 -10.18 -12.49 -34.59
CA LEU A 317 -9.49 -11.36 -35.24
C LEU A 317 -8.03 -11.29 -34.77
N ARG A 318 -7.10 -11.07 -35.70
CA ARG A 318 -5.66 -10.98 -35.44
C ARG A 318 -5.00 -9.90 -36.28
N GLU A 319 -3.92 -9.35 -35.72
CA GLU A 319 -3.04 -8.34 -36.29
C GLU A 319 -3.75 -7.02 -36.62
N ARG A 320 -3.34 -5.93 -35.95
CA ARG A 320 -3.91 -4.58 -36.16
C ARG A 320 -5.43 -4.56 -35.99
N VAL A 321 -5.95 -5.24 -34.97
CA VAL A 321 -7.38 -5.20 -34.66
C VAL A 321 -7.72 -3.80 -34.15
N THR A 322 -8.46 -3.00 -34.91
CA THR A 322 -8.95 -1.68 -34.47
C THR A 322 -10.47 -1.67 -34.38
N LEU A 323 -11.01 -0.88 -33.45
CA LEU A 323 -12.43 -0.69 -33.21
C LEU A 323 -12.78 0.80 -33.28
N THR A 324 -13.65 1.17 -34.21
CA THR A 324 -14.10 2.54 -34.47
C THR A 324 -15.63 2.62 -34.35
N SER A 325 -16.14 3.71 -33.77
CA SER A 325 -17.60 3.97 -33.74
C SER A 325 -18.09 4.49 -35.09
N VAL A 326 -19.23 3.97 -35.57
CA VAL A 326 -19.86 4.46 -36.81
C VAL A 326 -21.03 5.39 -36.47
N ALA A 327 -20.91 6.66 -36.87
CA ALA A 327 -22.01 7.62 -36.78
C ALA A 327 -23.08 7.32 -37.86
N GLY A 328 -24.36 7.57 -37.57
CA GLY A 328 -25.45 7.47 -38.55
C GLY A 328 -26.27 6.17 -38.56
N VAL A 329 -26.28 5.38 -37.48
CA VAL A 329 -27.07 4.13 -37.41
C VAL A 329 -28.58 4.36 -37.32
N THR A 330 -29.30 4.00 -38.38
CA THR A 330 -30.73 3.65 -38.35
C THR A 330 -30.94 2.26 -37.73
N THR A 331 -32.14 1.99 -37.23
CA THR A 331 -32.51 0.71 -36.60
C THR A 331 -32.19 -0.49 -37.51
N GLY A 332 -31.27 -1.35 -37.06
CA GLY A 332 -30.85 -2.56 -37.79
C GLY A 332 -29.42 -2.51 -38.36
N THR A 333 -28.71 -1.38 -38.33
CA THR A 333 -27.29 -1.33 -38.72
C THR A 333 -26.34 -1.49 -37.52
N PRO A 334 -25.21 -2.22 -37.64
CA PRO A 334 -24.25 -2.37 -36.54
C PRO A 334 -23.55 -1.04 -36.23
N GLY A 335 -23.49 -0.66 -34.95
CA GLY A 335 -22.85 0.59 -34.48
C GLY A 335 -21.33 0.58 -34.38
N TRP A 336 -20.72 -0.56 -34.69
CA TRP A 336 -19.31 -0.86 -34.47
C TRP A 336 -18.64 -1.27 -35.77
N LEU A 337 -17.47 -0.69 -36.05
CA LEU A 337 -16.60 -1.09 -37.14
C LEU A 337 -15.31 -1.66 -36.56
N LEU A 338 -15.04 -2.93 -36.81
CA LEU A 338 -13.75 -3.57 -36.55
C LEU A 338 -12.96 -3.66 -37.85
N THR A 339 -11.66 -3.35 -37.80
CA THR A 339 -10.72 -3.72 -38.86
C THR A 339 -9.72 -4.71 -38.30
N ALA A 340 -9.27 -5.69 -39.09
CA ALA A 340 -8.19 -6.59 -38.70
C ALA A 340 -7.44 -7.05 -39.95
N ALA A 341 -6.13 -7.28 -39.86
CA ALA A 341 -5.33 -7.74 -40.99
C ALA A 341 -5.52 -9.24 -41.28
N GLN A 342 -5.81 -10.06 -40.26
CA GLN A 342 -5.96 -11.51 -40.38
C GLN A 342 -7.13 -12.07 -39.55
N THR A 343 -7.53 -13.29 -39.87
CA THR A 343 -8.48 -14.08 -39.08
C THR A 343 -8.01 -15.51 -38.88
N ARG A 344 -8.11 -16.05 -37.67
CA ARG A 344 -7.83 -17.47 -37.38
C ARG A 344 -9.13 -18.23 -37.13
N ARG A 345 -9.41 -19.26 -37.93
CA ARG A 345 -10.52 -20.18 -37.66
C ARG A 345 -10.25 -20.99 -36.38
N LEU A 346 -11.25 -21.08 -35.51
CA LEU A 346 -11.22 -21.95 -34.33
C LEU A 346 -11.71 -23.36 -34.66
N ASP A 347 -11.18 -24.36 -33.93
CA ASP A 347 -11.78 -25.69 -33.88
C ASP A 347 -12.98 -25.77 -32.92
N ALA A 348 -13.64 -26.92 -32.85
CA ALA A 348 -14.84 -27.10 -32.04
C ALA A 348 -14.59 -27.11 -30.51
N ARG A 349 -13.37 -27.40 -30.06
CA ARG A 349 -12.96 -27.33 -28.65
C ARG A 349 -12.55 -25.91 -28.27
N GLU A 350 -11.79 -25.23 -29.12
CA GLU A 350 -11.46 -23.82 -28.93
C GLU A 350 -12.71 -22.93 -28.93
N ALA A 351 -13.64 -23.17 -29.87
CA ALA A 351 -14.89 -22.43 -29.94
C ALA A 351 -15.80 -22.64 -28.71
N ALA A 352 -15.65 -23.73 -27.96
CA ALA A 352 -16.42 -23.97 -26.73
C ALA A 352 -16.11 -22.95 -25.61
N ALA A 353 -14.94 -22.31 -25.64
CA ALA A 353 -14.60 -21.19 -24.75
C ALA A 353 -15.38 -19.90 -25.07
N TRP A 354 -15.99 -19.82 -26.25
CA TRP A 354 -16.75 -18.68 -26.77
C TRP A 354 -18.25 -19.00 -26.80
N ASN A 355 -18.76 -19.44 -25.64
CA ASN A 355 -20.10 -20.01 -25.44
C ASN A 355 -21.29 -19.09 -25.81
N GLY A 356 -21.06 -17.79 -26.02
CA GLY A 356 -22.08 -16.86 -26.48
C GLY A 356 -22.31 -16.95 -27.98
N LEU A 357 -21.25 -17.18 -28.77
CA LEU A 357 -21.34 -17.30 -30.22
C LEU A 357 -22.05 -18.61 -30.61
N LYS A 358 -23.24 -18.46 -31.19
CA LYS A 358 -24.02 -19.57 -31.75
C LYS A 358 -23.96 -19.48 -33.28
N PRO A 359 -23.07 -20.23 -33.96
CA PRO A 359 -23.07 -20.28 -35.41
C PRO A 359 -24.46 -20.76 -35.89
N PRO A 360 -25.05 -20.13 -36.93
CA PRO A 360 -26.30 -20.60 -37.49
C PRO A 360 -26.16 -22.06 -37.92
N GLN A 361 -26.94 -22.96 -37.32
CA GLN A 361 -27.01 -24.34 -37.81
C GLN A 361 -27.60 -24.32 -39.23
N PRO A 362 -27.05 -25.11 -40.18
CA PRO A 362 -27.64 -25.25 -41.50
C PRO A 362 -29.02 -25.89 -41.34
N VAL A 363 -30.07 -25.11 -41.60
CA VAL A 363 -31.47 -25.52 -41.42
C VAL A 363 -31.82 -26.61 -42.45
N PRO A 364 -32.21 -27.83 -42.03
CA PRO A 364 -32.89 -28.78 -42.92
C PRO A 364 -34.29 -28.25 -43.23
N ALA A 365 -34.75 -28.41 -44.46
CA ALA A 365 -36.00 -27.80 -44.92
C ALA A 365 -37.25 -28.37 -44.21
N ALA A 366 -38.16 -27.46 -43.86
CA ALA A 366 -39.59 -27.64 -43.62
C ALA A 366 -40.07 -28.69 -42.57
N ALA A 367 -40.63 -28.19 -41.45
CA ALA A 367 -41.70 -28.85 -40.71
C ALA A 367 -42.63 -27.81 -40.04
N THR A 368 -43.91 -28.16 -39.92
CA THR A 368 -45.05 -27.32 -39.49
C THR A 368 -45.10 -27.05 -37.96
N PRO A 369 -45.84 -26.03 -37.47
CA PRO A 369 -45.79 -25.60 -36.07
C PRO A 369 -46.98 -26.09 -35.20
N VAL A 370 -46.69 -26.63 -34.02
CA VAL A 370 -47.61 -26.80 -32.86
C VAL A 370 -46.81 -27.24 -31.61
N PRO A 371 -47.28 -26.98 -30.37
CA PRO A 371 -47.85 -25.76 -29.84
C PRO A 371 -47.07 -25.27 -28.58
N VAL A 372 -47.53 -24.18 -27.96
CA VAL A 372 -46.96 -23.61 -26.73
C VAL A 372 -47.05 -24.59 -25.56
N VAL A 373 -45.94 -24.80 -24.84
CA VAL A 373 -45.90 -25.43 -23.51
C VAL A 373 -45.67 -24.32 -22.48
N GLU A 374 -46.45 -24.35 -21.39
CA GLU A 374 -46.43 -23.33 -20.33
C GLU A 374 -45.04 -23.16 -19.69
N GLN A 375 -44.66 -21.90 -19.46
CA GLN A 375 -43.55 -21.58 -18.57
C GLN A 375 -43.90 -21.96 -17.13
N PRO A 376 -43.03 -22.68 -16.40
CA PRO A 376 -43.18 -22.86 -14.96
C PRO A 376 -43.22 -21.50 -14.25
N PRO A 377 -43.99 -21.35 -13.16
CA PRO A 377 -44.18 -20.06 -12.51
C PRO A 377 -42.85 -19.49 -12.02
N ALA A 378 -42.62 -18.21 -12.31
CA ALA A 378 -41.45 -17.49 -11.83
C ALA A 378 -41.45 -17.46 -10.30
N ILE A 379 -40.32 -17.85 -9.70
CA ILE A 379 -40.12 -17.74 -8.24
C ILE A 379 -40.24 -16.25 -7.88
N PRO A 380 -41.11 -15.85 -6.94
CA PRO A 380 -41.29 -14.44 -6.59
C PRO A 380 -39.99 -13.89 -6.00
N ARG A 381 -39.51 -12.79 -6.59
CA ARG A 381 -38.35 -12.04 -6.10
C ARG A 381 -38.63 -11.57 -4.65
N PRO A 382 -37.62 -11.53 -3.77
CA PRO A 382 -37.82 -11.02 -2.41
C PRO A 382 -38.26 -9.54 -2.42
N GLU A 383 -39.07 -9.16 -1.43
CA GLU A 383 -39.63 -7.80 -1.30
C GLU A 383 -38.63 -6.77 -0.71
N LEU A 384 -37.40 -7.19 -0.41
CA LEU A 384 -36.35 -6.40 0.25
C LEU A 384 -35.07 -6.42 -0.58
N ASP A 385 -34.33 -5.32 -0.57
CA ASP A 385 -33.07 -5.19 -1.32
C ASP A 385 -31.92 -6.01 -0.68
N ASP A 386 -30.96 -6.42 -1.51
CA ASP A 386 -29.73 -7.13 -1.10
C ASP A 386 -29.01 -6.40 0.05
N ARG A 387 -28.97 -5.05 0.03
CA ARG A 387 -28.31 -4.26 1.08
C ARG A 387 -29.09 -4.30 2.40
N GLU A 388 -30.41 -4.28 2.34
CA GLU A 388 -31.27 -4.39 3.53
C GLU A 388 -31.17 -5.79 4.15
N ILE A 389 -31.13 -6.83 3.31
CA ILE A 389 -30.90 -8.21 3.74
C ILE A 389 -29.53 -8.35 4.40
N VAL A 390 -28.45 -7.85 3.78
CA VAL A 390 -27.09 -7.88 4.37
C VAL A 390 -27.01 -7.06 5.67
N ALA A 391 -27.65 -5.89 5.74
CA ALA A 391 -27.70 -5.08 6.96
C ALA A 391 -28.48 -5.78 8.09
N SER A 392 -29.60 -6.45 7.76
CA SER A 392 -30.37 -7.25 8.72
C SER A 392 -29.58 -8.47 9.20
N PHE A 393 -28.94 -9.20 8.28
CA PHE A 393 -28.06 -10.33 8.61
C PHE A 393 -26.90 -9.87 9.50
N ARG A 394 -26.25 -8.75 9.19
CA ARG A 394 -25.19 -8.16 10.03
C ARG A 394 -25.72 -7.87 11.44
N LYS A 395 -26.80 -7.11 11.56
CA LYS A 395 -27.41 -6.74 12.84
C LYS A 395 -27.84 -7.95 13.68
N THR A 396 -28.30 -9.02 13.02
CA THR A 396 -28.68 -10.27 13.70
C THR A 396 -27.45 -11.07 14.12
N LEU A 397 -26.44 -11.22 13.26
CA LEU A 397 -25.21 -11.93 13.59
C LEU A 397 -24.39 -11.20 14.66
N GLU A 398 -24.35 -9.87 14.67
CA GLU A 398 -23.78 -9.08 15.76
C GLU A 398 -24.53 -9.27 17.08
N ARG A 399 -25.86 -9.44 17.05
CA ARG A 399 -26.66 -9.77 18.25
C ARG A 399 -26.40 -11.20 18.73
N THR A 400 -26.32 -12.17 17.82
CA THR A 400 -25.93 -13.55 18.10
C THR A 400 -24.51 -13.61 18.67
N ALA A 401 -23.59 -12.77 18.17
CA ALA A 401 -22.23 -12.65 18.68
C ALA A 401 -22.18 -12.11 20.12
N ARG A 402 -22.94 -11.02 20.40
CA ARG A 402 -23.13 -10.47 21.76
C ARG A 402 -23.72 -11.50 22.74
N ALA A 403 -24.62 -12.36 22.26
CA ALA A 403 -25.24 -13.42 23.05
C ALA A 403 -24.35 -14.68 23.22
N GLN A 404 -23.14 -14.69 22.63
CA GLN A 404 -22.22 -15.84 22.59
C GLN A 404 -22.83 -17.13 21.99
N ASP A 405 -23.79 -16.98 21.09
CA ASP A 405 -24.54 -18.09 20.48
C ASP A 405 -24.17 -18.27 18.99
N TRP A 406 -24.88 -19.15 18.29
CA TRP A 406 -24.84 -19.36 16.84
C TRP A 406 -26.25 -19.37 16.24
N ILE A 407 -26.37 -19.24 14.92
CA ILE A 407 -27.66 -19.18 14.23
C ILE A 407 -27.72 -20.13 13.04
N THR A 408 -28.87 -20.75 12.80
CA THR A 408 -29.10 -21.55 11.59
C THR A 408 -29.49 -20.65 10.42
N TRP A 409 -29.17 -21.08 9.19
CA TRP A 409 -29.54 -20.35 7.98
C TRP A 409 -31.05 -19.98 7.90
N PRO A 410 -32.01 -20.88 8.22
CA PRO A 410 -33.43 -20.51 8.25
C PRO A 410 -33.77 -19.38 9.24
N LYS A 411 -33.21 -19.41 10.46
CA LYS A 411 -33.43 -18.37 11.48
C LYS A 411 -32.80 -17.03 11.08
N LEU A 412 -31.65 -17.05 10.41
CA LEU A 412 -31.02 -15.84 9.88
C LEU A 412 -31.90 -15.21 8.78
N VAL A 413 -32.43 -16.03 7.86
CA VAL A 413 -33.37 -15.59 6.82
C VAL A 413 -34.67 -15.04 7.41
N GLU A 414 -35.22 -15.68 8.44
CA GLU A 414 -36.41 -15.22 9.16
C GLU A 414 -36.21 -13.84 9.82
N SER A 415 -35.01 -13.55 10.34
CA SER A 415 -34.69 -12.21 10.88
C SER A 415 -34.73 -11.08 9.84
N ALA A 416 -34.58 -11.41 8.55
CA ALA A 416 -34.75 -10.51 7.42
C ALA A 416 -36.18 -10.53 6.84
N LYS A 417 -37.15 -11.18 7.53
CA LYS A 417 -38.55 -11.34 7.08
C LYS A 417 -38.71 -12.03 5.71
N ALA A 418 -37.67 -12.68 5.19
CA ALA A 418 -37.70 -13.37 3.91
C ALA A 418 -37.98 -14.86 4.10
N THR A 419 -38.32 -15.58 3.02
CA THR A 419 -38.55 -17.04 3.09
C THR A 419 -37.32 -17.83 2.60
N PRO A 420 -36.92 -18.94 3.25
CA PRO A 420 -35.74 -19.72 2.84
C PRO A 420 -35.74 -20.21 1.38
N ARG A 421 -36.91 -20.35 0.76
CA ARG A 421 -37.07 -20.77 -0.64
C ARG A 421 -36.68 -19.71 -1.67
N GLN A 422 -36.50 -18.44 -1.25
CA GLN A 422 -36.08 -17.34 -2.14
C GLN A 422 -34.55 -17.28 -2.34
N PHE A 423 -33.76 -18.02 -1.56
CA PHE A 423 -32.29 -17.95 -1.59
C PHE A 423 -31.67 -19.14 -2.31
N THR A 424 -31.26 -18.95 -3.57
CA THR A 424 -30.45 -19.93 -4.30
C THR A 424 -29.07 -20.09 -3.63
N ALA A 425 -28.37 -21.20 -3.91
CA ALA A 425 -27.05 -21.46 -3.31
C ALA A 425 -26.01 -20.37 -3.65
N GLU A 426 -26.05 -19.85 -4.88
CA GLU A 426 -25.21 -18.75 -5.35
C GLU A 426 -25.61 -17.40 -4.72
N TYR A 427 -26.91 -17.12 -4.60
CA TYR A 427 -27.40 -15.88 -4.00
C TYR A 427 -27.09 -15.81 -2.49
N ARG A 428 -27.26 -16.92 -1.77
CA ARG A 428 -26.79 -17.07 -0.38
C ARG A 428 -25.29 -16.78 -0.25
N LEU A 429 -24.48 -17.31 -1.18
CA LEU A 429 -23.04 -17.12 -1.19
C LEU A 429 -22.67 -15.64 -1.42
N LYS A 430 -23.30 -14.98 -2.39
CA LYS A 430 -23.17 -13.53 -2.66
C LYS A 430 -23.41 -12.69 -1.40
N LEU A 431 -24.53 -12.93 -0.71
CA LEU A 431 -24.92 -12.15 0.49
C LEU A 431 -23.95 -12.37 1.67
N LEU A 432 -23.47 -13.60 1.88
CA LEU A 432 -22.51 -13.90 2.97
C LEU A 432 -21.09 -13.39 2.68
N ILE A 433 -20.67 -13.29 1.41
CA ILE A 433 -19.41 -12.62 1.05
C ILE A 433 -19.54 -11.11 1.23
N ALA A 434 -20.65 -10.50 0.78
CA ALA A 434 -20.92 -9.07 0.96
C ALA A 434 -21.04 -8.67 2.44
N LEU A 435 -21.53 -9.57 3.29
CA LEU A 435 -21.57 -9.41 4.75
C LEU A 435 -20.17 -9.26 5.37
N ASP A 436 -19.19 -10.03 4.93
CA ASP A 436 -17.87 -10.12 5.56
C ASP A 436 -16.76 -9.33 4.83
N PHE A 437 -17.12 -8.56 3.80
CA PHE A 437 -16.22 -7.67 3.08
C PHE A 437 -16.29 -6.21 3.59
N PRO A 438 -15.17 -5.46 3.63
CA PRO A 438 -13.79 -5.88 3.35
C PRO A 438 -13.19 -6.73 4.48
N ARG A 439 -12.41 -7.75 4.09
CA ARG A 439 -11.65 -8.61 5.02
C ARG A 439 -10.50 -7.83 5.66
N ALA A 440 -10.83 -7.03 6.67
CA ALA A 440 -9.87 -6.35 7.53
C ALA A 440 -9.34 -7.34 8.58
N GLN A 441 -8.02 -7.39 8.81
CA GLN A 441 -7.41 -8.41 9.69
C GLN A 441 -7.85 -8.27 11.16
N ASP A 442 -8.24 -7.07 11.56
CA ASP A 442 -8.76 -6.67 12.87
C ASP A 442 -10.23 -7.06 13.12
N LYS A 443 -11.00 -7.38 12.07
CA LYS A 443 -12.42 -7.75 12.20
C LYS A 443 -12.66 -9.25 12.08
N PRO A 444 -13.65 -9.82 12.80
CA PRO A 444 -14.04 -11.22 12.66
C PRO A 444 -14.95 -11.45 11.45
N VAL A 445 -14.96 -12.68 10.93
CA VAL A 445 -15.92 -13.12 9.89
C VAL A 445 -17.25 -13.49 10.57
N LEU A 446 -18.30 -12.69 10.39
CA LEU A 446 -19.61 -12.90 11.00
C LEU A 446 -20.35 -14.12 10.45
N SER A 447 -20.14 -14.51 9.18
CA SER A 447 -20.74 -15.75 8.64
C SER A 447 -20.23 -17.03 9.33
N SER A 448 -19.16 -16.95 10.13
CA SER A 448 -18.69 -18.06 10.97
C SER A 448 -19.66 -18.43 12.12
N LEU A 449 -20.57 -17.52 12.49
CA LEU A 449 -21.64 -17.77 13.47
C LEU A 449 -22.82 -18.57 12.87
N VAL A 450 -22.82 -18.79 11.54
CA VAL A 450 -23.83 -19.62 10.89
C VAL A 450 -23.45 -21.10 11.00
N ARG A 451 -24.38 -21.91 11.48
CA ARG A 451 -24.22 -23.36 11.65
C ARG A 451 -25.37 -24.14 11.00
N THR A 452 -25.16 -25.44 10.79
CA THR A 452 -26.24 -26.38 10.49
C THR A 452 -27.11 -26.61 11.74
N GLU A 453 -28.25 -27.28 11.60
CA GLU A 453 -29.12 -27.64 12.74
C GLU A 453 -28.41 -28.55 13.75
N ASN A 454 -27.40 -29.30 13.30
CA ASN A 454 -26.55 -30.15 14.13
C ASN A 454 -25.35 -29.40 14.78
N GLY A 455 -25.27 -28.07 14.62
CA GLY A 455 -24.16 -27.26 15.13
C GLY A 455 -22.86 -27.36 14.31
N GLU A 456 -22.90 -27.95 13.11
CA GLU A 456 -21.71 -28.11 12.26
C GLU A 456 -21.48 -26.89 11.35
N VAL A 457 -20.26 -26.80 10.79
CA VAL A 457 -19.90 -25.77 9.80
C VAL A 457 -20.61 -26.06 8.47
N PRO A 458 -21.39 -25.11 7.91
CA PRO A 458 -22.11 -25.35 6.66
C PRO A 458 -21.16 -25.55 5.47
N SER A 459 -21.51 -26.46 4.55
CA SER A 459 -20.68 -26.80 3.38
C SER A 459 -20.36 -25.61 2.46
N PHE A 460 -21.22 -24.58 2.44
CA PHE A 460 -20.97 -23.35 1.68
C PHE A 460 -19.91 -22.43 2.31
N PHE A 461 -19.52 -22.62 3.56
CA PHE A 461 -18.57 -21.75 4.26
C PHE A 461 -17.19 -21.73 3.57
N ALA A 462 -16.76 -22.85 3.00
CA ALA A 462 -15.52 -22.92 2.20
C ALA A 462 -15.54 -21.98 0.97
N ALA A 463 -16.70 -21.83 0.33
CA ALA A 463 -16.88 -20.90 -0.78
C ALA A 463 -16.92 -19.44 -0.31
N VAL A 464 -17.52 -19.16 0.86
CA VAL A 464 -17.50 -17.82 1.47
C VAL A 464 -16.05 -17.39 1.75
N LEU A 465 -15.24 -18.27 2.36
CA LEU A 465 -13.81 -18.01 2.57
C LEU A 465 -13.08 -17.75 1.25
N SER A 466 -13.35 -18.53 0.21
CA SER A 466 -12.74 -18.33 -1.12
C SER A 466 -13.09 -16.95 -1.70
N GLY A 467 -14.34 -16.51 -1.59
CA GLY A 467 -14.79 -15.18 -2.03
C GLY A 467 -14.22 -14.01 -1.22
N LEU A 468 -13.86 -14.24 0.04
CA LEU A 468 -13.19 -13.28 0.93
C LEU A 468 -11.65 -13.26 0.77
N GLY A 469 -11.10 -13.99 -0.21
CA GLY A 469 -9.68 -13.98 -0.54
C GLY A 469 -8.81 -14.98 0.24
N TRP A 470 -9.40 -16.04 0.80
CA TRP A 470 -8.64 -17.24 1.18
C TRP A 470 -8.37 -18.13 -0.05
N ALA A 471 -7.36 -19.00 0.05
CA ALA A 471 -7.03 -19.92 -1.04
C ALA A 471 -8.21 -20.86 -1.35
N PRO A 472 -8.58 -21.08 -2.63
CA PRO A 472 -9.67 -21.98 -2.99
C PRO A 472 -9.28 -23.45 -2.73
N GLY A 473 -10.26 -24.29 -2.41
CA GLY A 473 -10.07 -25.73 -2.23
C GLY A 473 -9.49 -26.16 -0.88
N LEU A 474 -9.71 -25.37 0.19
CA LEU A 474 -9.33 -25.77 1.56
C LEU A 474 -9.98 -27.10 1.96
N PRO A 475 -9.23 -28.06 2.55
CA PRO A 475 -9.78 -29.28 3.12
C PRO A 475 -10.81 -29.00 4.22
N GLU A 476 -11.82 -29.86 4.35
CA GLU A 476 -12.92 -29.67 5.33
C GLU A 476 -12.43 -29.42 6.77
N HIS A 477 -11.36 -30.08 7.20
CA HIS A 477 -10.78 -29.87 8.54
C HIS A 477 -10.23 -28.45 8.74
N GLN A 478 -9.63 -27.85 7.71
CA GLN A 478 -9.13 -26.46 7.75
C GLN A 478 -10.28 -25.46 7.70
N VAL A 479 -11.33 -25.77 6.92
CA VAL A 479 -12.57 -24.97 6.89
C VAL A 479 -13.23 -24.96 8.27
N ARG A 480 -13.26 -26.10 8.98
CA ARG A 480 -13.73 -26.19 10.37
C ARG A 480 -12.87 -25.36 11.33
N GLU A 481 -11.55 -25.54 11.31
CA GLU A 481 -10.62 -24.80 12.16
C GLU A 481 -10.71 -23.27 11.96
N VAL A 482 -10.84 -22.80 10.70
CA VAL A 482 -11.09 -21.40 10.38
C VAL A 482 -12.44 -20.95 10.94
N SER A 483 -13.51 -21.72 10.76
CA SER A 483 -14.85 -21.34 11.22
C SER A 483 -14.95 -21.25 12.75
N GLU A 484 -14.29 -22.15 13.48
CA GLU A 484 -14.24 -22.11 14.94
C GLU A 484 -13.40 -20.92 15.46
N ARG A 485 -12.28 -20.63 14.80
CA ARG A 485 -11.42 -19.49 15.17
C ARG A 485 -12.13 -18.16 14.93
N GLU A 486 -12.73 -17.96 13.76
CA GLU A 486 -13.45 -16.71 13.48
C GLU A 486 -14.72 -16.58 14.31
N GLN A 487 -15.39 -17.69 14.69
CA GLN A 487 -16.51 -17.67 15.64
C GLN A 487 -16.07 -17.16 17.02
N ARG A 488 -14.96 -17.69 17.57
CA ARG A 488 -14.41 -17.19 18.85
C ARG A 488 -14.05 -15.71 18.75
N ARG A 489 -13.39 -15.28 17.66
CA ARG A 489 -13.11 -13.86 17.42
C ARG A 489 -14.38 -13.00 17.34
N ALA A 490 -15.48 -13.51 16.78
CA ALA A 490 -16.75 -12.79 16.78
C ALA A 490 -17.35 -12.66 18.19
N HIS A 491 -17.34 -13.73 18.99
CA HIS A 491 -17.78 -13.69 20.39
C HIS A 491 -16.91 -12.77 21.26
N GLU A 492 -15.59 -12.75 21.04
CA GLU A 492 -14.63 -11.87 21.73
C GLU A 492 -14.77 -10.40 21.30
N PHE A 493 -15.02 -10.13 20.02
CA PHE A 493 -15.11 -8.76 19.47
C PHE A 493 -16.45 -8.07 19.80
N PHE A 494 -17.54 -8.83 19.91
CA PHE A 494 -18.88 -8.31 20.15
C PHE A 494 -19.43 -8.59 21.55
N GLY A 495 -18.77 -9.41 22.36
CA GLY A 495 -19.20 -9.69 23.73
C GLY A 495 -18.96 -8.50 24.67
N ASP A 496 -20.04 -7.88 25.16
CA ASP A 496 -19.99 -7.05 26.36
C ASP A 496 -19.69 -7.94 27.58
N SER A 497 -18.85 -7.49 28.52
CA SER A 497 -18.51 -8.25 29.72
C SER A 497 -19.29 -7.74 30.95
N PRO A 498 -20.27 -8.49 31.48
CA PRO A 498 -20.87 -8.24 32.77
C PRO A 498 -20.33 -9.14 33.89
N ALA A 499 -20.39 -8.60 35.10
CA ALA A 499 -19.81 -9.11 36.34
C ALA A 499 -20.20 -10.54 36.79
N THR A 500 -19.23 -11.16 37.49
CA THR A 500 -19.36 -12.13 38.61
C THR A 500 -20.75 -12.72 38.95
N VAL A 501 -20.88 -14.06 38.86
CA VAL A 501 -21.68 -14.87 39.80
C VAL A 501 -20.90 -16.14 40.17
N SER A 502 -21.03 -16.57 41.42
CA SER A 502 -20.33 -17.70 42.04
C SER A 502 -21.26 -18.87 42.34
N THR A 503 -20.85 -20.10 41.98
CA THR A 503 -21.39 -21.39 42.46
C THR A 503 -20.35 -22.49 42.19
N ALA A 504 -20.06 -23.49 43.04
CA ALA A 504 -20.17 -23.65 44.50
C ALA A 504 -19.20 -24.79 44.93
N SER A 505 -18.69 -24.74 46.18
CA SER A 505 -17.74 -25.70 46.80
C SER A 505 -18.37 -27.10 47.11
N PRO A 506 -17.70 -28.15 47.65
CA PRO A 506 -16.57 -28.24 48.61
C PRO A 506 -15.39 -29.15 48.11
N VAL A 507 -14.38 -29.64 48.86
CA VAL A 507 -14.09 -29.79 50.32
C VAL A 507 -12.60 -29.51 50.64
N SER A 508 -12.31 -29.24 51.91
CA SER A 508 -11.02 -29.12 52.64
C SER A 508 -10.23 -30.46 52.79
N PRO A 509 -9.11 -30.56 53.55
CA PRO A 509 -8.27 -29.57 54.27
C PRO A 509 -6.76 -29.68 53.85
N THR A 510 -5.71 -29.09 54.45
CA THR A 510 -5.45 -28.50 55.78
C THR A 510 -4.26 -27.52 55.68
N SER A 511 -4.17 -26.49 56.54
CA SER A 511 -2.91 -25.74 56.79
C SER A 511 -2.05 -26.46 57.85
N PRO A 512 -0.74 -26.15 58.01
CA PRO A 512 -0.38 -24.99 58.85
C PRO A 512 0.80 -24.15 58.34
N ARG A 513 0.88 -22.92 58.88
CA ARG A 513 2.02 -21.99 58.78
C ARG A 513 3.08 -22.36 59.84
N PRO A 514 4.36 -21.99 59.65
CA PRO A 514 4.82 -20.79 60.37
C PRO A 514 5.78 -19.85 59.58
N GLN A 515 6.04 -18.70 60.18
CA GLN A 515 7.03 -17.67 59.78
C GLN A 515 8.41 -17.95 60.45
N PRO A 516 9.41 -17.05 60.41
CA PRO A 516 10.05 -16.34 59.28
C PRO A 516 11.59 -16.60 59.28
N GLN A 517 12.37 -15.75 58.56
CA GLN A 517 13.84 -15.77 58.42
C GLN A 517 14.35 -16.81 57.39
N GLN A 518 15.45 -16.61 56.65
CA GLN A 518 16.54 -15.62 56.81
C GLN A 518 17.12 -15.20 55.43
N LEU A 519 17.86 -14.09 55.39
CA LEU A 519 18.44 -13.49 54.17
C LEU A 519 19.77 -14.14 53.76
N ARG A 520 20.08 -14.10 52.45
CA ARG A 520 21.31 -14.58 51.74
C ARG A 520 21.20 -16.06 51.32
N SER A 521 21.57 -16.46 50.10
CA SER A 521 22.66 -15.95 49.26
C SER A 521 22.33 -15.86 47.74
N ARG A 522 23.07 -14.99 47.04
CA ARG A 522 23.02 -14.84 45.57
C ARG A 522 23.84 -15.96 44.89
N THR A 523 23.20 -16.85 44.15
CA THR A 523 23.87 -17.66 43.12
C THR A 523 22.91 -18.06 41.99
N ARG A 524 23.33 -17.78 40.74
CA ARG A 524 22.74 -18.22 39.45
C ARG A 524 21.27 -18.70 39.47
N ALA A 525 20.35 -17.83 39.05
CA ALA A 525 19.08 -18.28 38.49
C ALA A 525 19.34 -19.02 37.17
N ALA A 526 19.10 -20.34 37.14
CA ALA A 526 19.04 -21.08 35.90
C ALA A 526 17.83 -20.60 35.09
N ALA A 527 18.00 -20.38 33.79
CA ALA A 527 16.87 -20.17 32.89
C ALA A 527 15.98 -21.43 32.96
N ARG A 528 14.68 -21.25 33.23
CA ARG A 528 13.73 -22.37 33.22
C ARG A 528 13.56 -22.82 31.77
N LEU A 529 14.22 -23.93 31.41
CA LEU A 529 14.05 -24.58 30.11
C LEU A 529 12.61 -25.08 29.98
N THR A 530 12.06 -25.03 28.78
CA THR A 530 10.69 -25.45 28.50
C THR A 530 10.66 -26.96 28.23
N SER A 531 9.81 -27.71 28.92
CA SER A 531 9.71 -29.17 28.69
C SER A 531 9.17 -29.45 27.28
N PRO A 532 9.93 -30.18 26.42
CA PRO A 532 9.49 -30.52 25.07
C PRO A 532 8.50 -31.69 25.03
N ALA A 533 8.13 -32.27 26.18
CA ALA A 533 7.37 -33.52 26.25
C ALA A 533 5.99 -33.44 25.56
N GLY A 534 5.33 -32.28 25.63
CA GLY A 534 4.00 -32.02 25.04
C GLY A 534 3.99 -31.17 23.77
N LEU A 535 5.15 -30.81 23.20
CA LEU A 535 5.22 -29.96 22.01
C LEU A 535 5.07 -30.77 20.70
N PRO A 536 4.49 -30.18 19.63
CA PRO A 536 4.43 -30.83 18.33
C PRO A 536 5.82 -31.16 17.80
N THR A 537 6.06 -32.43 17.44
CA THR A 537 7.38 -32.91 16.96
C THR A 537 7.94 -32.08 15.81
N LEU A 538 7.09 -31.51 14.94
CA LEU A 538 7.51 -30.65 13.83
C LEU A 538 8.22 -29.36 14.31
N GLN A 539 7.77 -28.73 15.40
CA GLN A 539 8.43 -27.53 15.93
C GLN A 539 9.82 -27.86 16.48
N LEU A 540 9.95 -28.97 17.21
CA LEU A 540 11.24 -29.45 17.72
C LEU A 540 12.18 -29.81 16.55
N VAL A 541 11.67 -30.46 15.51
CA VAL A 541 12.43 -30.78 14.28
C VAL A 541 12.95 -29.51 13.62
N LEU A 542 12.12 -28.48 13.44
CA LEU A 542 12.53 -27.22 12.80
C LEU A 542 13.57 -26.47 13.65
N ALA A 543 13.36 -26.35 14.96
CA ALA A 543 14.29 -25.68 15.86
C ALA A 543 15.68 -26.36 15.89
N VAL A 544 15.71 -27.69 15.99
CA VAL A 544 16.97 -28.46 15.94
C VAL A 544 17.62 -28.38 14.56
N ARG A 545 16.86 -28.57 13.47
CA ARG A 545 17.36 -28.52 12.09
C ARG A 545 18.03 -27.19 11.75
N GLU A 546 17.40 -26.06 12.08
CA GLU A 546 17.99 -24.75 11.78
C GLU A 546 19.20 -24.43 12.67
N HIS A 547 19.20 -24.85 13.93
CA HIS A 547 20.38 -24.71 14.78
C HIS A 547 21.57 -25.54 14.25
N LEU A 548 21.35 -26.81 13.89
CA LEU A 548 22.38 -27.68 13.34
C LEU A 548 22.95 -27.15 12.01
N LYS A 549 22.09 -26.63 11.10
CA LYS A 549 22.54 -25.93 9.89
C LYS A 549 23.39 -24.69 10.20
N ALA A 550 23.00 -23.88 11.18
CA ALA A 550 23.74 -22.68 11.58
C ALA A 550 25.12 -23.04 12.16
N ARG A 551 25.22 -24.13 12.93
CA ARG A 551 26.50 -24.61 13.48
C ARG A 551 27.38 -25.29 12.43
N ALA A 552 26.79 -26.07 11.51
CA ALA A 552 27.48 -26.67 10.36
C ALA A 552 28.15 -25.62 9.47
N ARG A 553 27.46 -24.52 9.16
CA ARG A 553 28.01 -23.36 8.41
C ARG A 553 29.24 -22.72 9.08
N ASN A 554 29.31 -22.80 10.41
CA ASN A 554 30.42 -22.30 11.22
C ASN A 554 31.50 -23.38 11.49
N GLY A 555 31.47 -24.51 10.78
CA GLY A 555 32.48 -25.56 10.88
C GLY A 555 32.40 -26.43 12.14
N ALA A 556 31.31 -26.34 12.93
CA ALA A 556 31.11 -27.21 14.08
C ALA A 556 30.91 -28.67 13.62
N VAL A 557 31.49 -29.60 14.36
CA VAL A 557 31.52 -31.05 14.03
C VAL A 557 30.87 -31.91 15.10
N ASP A 558 30.80 -31.39 16.32
CA ASP A 558 30.24 -31.98 17.52
C ASP A 558 29.40 -30.92 18.22
N ILE A 559 28.15 -31.25 18.53
CA ILE A 559 27.14 -30.38 19.16
C ILE A 559 26.43 -31.22 20.23
N THR A 560 26.42 -30.76 21.48
CA THR A 560 25.86 -31.53 22.60
C THR A 560 24.35 -31.29 22.76
N TRP A 561 23.66 -32.17 23.50
CA TRP A 561 22.25 -31.97 23.84
C TRP A 561 22.07 -30.78 24.79
N GLN A 562 23.04 -30.51 25.66
CA GLN A 562 23.09 -29.32 26.49
C GLN A 562 23.21 -28.04 25.63
N GLU A 563 24.06 -28.03 24.60
CA GLU A 563 24.19 -26.90 23.67
C GLU A 563 22.89 -26.67 22.89
N LEU A 564 22.25 -27.73 22.38
CA LEU A 564 20.94 -27.65 21.74
C LEU A 564 19.88 -27.11 22.71
N SER A 565 19.88 -27.55 23.96
CA SER A 565 18.88 -27.14 24.96
C SER A 565 19.01 -25.66 25.32
N VAL A 566 20.24 -25.18 25.57
CA VAL A 566 20.52 -23.77 25.87
C VAL A 566 20.17 -22.85 24.70
N ASN A 567 20.49 -23.24 23.47
CA ASN A 567 20.30 -22.37 22.29
C ASN A 567 18.88 -22.42 21.70
N THR A 568 18.08 -23.44 22.00
CA THR A 568 16.68 -23.53 21.55
C THR A 568 15.67 -23.21 22.65
N GLY A 569 16.08 -23.22 23.92
CA GLY A 569 15.19 -23.00 25.08
C GLY A 569 14.38 -24.22 25.51
N PHE A 570 14.55 -25.38 24.86
CA PHE A 570 13.87 -26.63 25.17
C PHE A 570 14.73 -27.56 26.02
N ASP A 571 14.14 -28.22 27.01
CA ASP A 571 14.84 -29.24 27.81
C ASP A 571 14.90 -30.58 27.06
N PHE A 572 15.84 -30.74 26.13
CA PHE A 572 16.06 -32.03 25.46
C PHE A 572 16.64 -33.10 26.40
N ALA A 573 17.15 -32.74 27.58
CA ALA A 573 17.57 -33.70 28.61
C ALA A 573 16.37 -34.49 29.16
N ALA A 574 15.16 -33.91 29.14
CA ALA A 574 13.91 -34.57 29.54
C ALA A 574 13.28 -35.52 28.50
N LEU A 575 13.84 -35.64 27.27
CA LEU A 575 13.35 -36.61 26.28
C LEU A 575 13.98 -38.00 26.45
N SER A 576 13.19 -39.05 26.24
CA SER A 576 13.73 -40.42 26.12
C SER A 576 14.60 -40.56 24.87
N ASP A 577 15.57 -41.48 24.91
CA ASP A 577 16.46 -41.75 23.78
C ASP A 577 15.72 -42.19 22.51
N GLU A 578 14.59 -42.87 22.64
CA GLU A 578 13.70 -43.19 21.51
C GLU A 578 13.07 -41.91 20.90
N ARG A 579 12.60 -40.97 21.72
CA ARG A 579 12.09 -39.68 21.24
C ARG A 579 13.19 -38.82 20.62
N ARG A 580 14.42 -38.84 21.17
CA ARG A 580 15.60 -38.18 20.58
C ARG A 580 15.99 -38.81 19.24
N ALA A 581 16.01 -40.14 19.14
CA ALA A 581 16.30 -40.85 17.90
C ALA A 581 15.25 -40.55 16.81
N ASN A 582 13.97 -40.47 17.18
CA ASN A 582 12.90 -40.11 16.26
C ASN A 582 12.95 -38.62 15.84
N LEU A 583 13.28 -37.73 16.78
CA LEU A 583 13.51 -36.31 16.52
C LEU A 583 14.64 -36.11 15.50
N LEU A 584 15.81 -36.73 15.72
CA LEU A 584 16.96 -36.63 14.82
C LEU A 584 16.72 -37.31 13.46
N PHE A 585 16.01 -38.44 13.41
CA PHE A 585 15.58 -39.04 12.13
C PHE A 585 14.74 -38.06 11.31
N ARG A 586 13.77 -37.38 11.93
CA ARG A 586 12.92 -36.40 11.23
C ARG A 586 13.65 -35.09 10.90
N VAL A 587 14.74 -34.76 11.60
CA VAL A 587 15.63 -33.64 11.26
C VAL A 587 16.30 -33.84 9.90
N ASP A 588 16.52 -35.08 9.45
CA ASP A 588 17.17 -35.36 8.16
C ASP A 588 16.18 -35.84 7.05
N GLU A 589 14.86 -35.75 7.28
CA GLU A 589 13.83 -36.16 6.32
C GLU A 589 13.30 -35.00 5.43
N PRO A 590 13.20 -35.16 4.09
CA PRO A 590 13.56 -36.32 3.28
C PRO A 590 15.06 -36.33 2.92
N LEU A 591 15.68 -37.50 3.08
CA LEU A 591 17.08 -37.76 2.73
C LEU A 591 17.10 -38.45 1.35
N LYS A 592 17.30 -37.71 0.26
CA LYS A 592 17.51 -38.30 -1.07
C LYS A 592 18.99 -38.64 -1.26
N ASN A 593 19.30 -39.50 -2.23
CA ASN A 593 20.65 -40.07 -2.36
C ASN A 593 21.72 -38.98 -2.54
N HIS A 594 22.56 -38.83 -1.50
CA HIS A 594 23.65 -37.85 -1.29
C HIS A 594 23.32 -36.57 -0.48
N ASP A 595 22.13 -36.44 0.11
CA ASP A 595 21.84 -35.36 1.07
C ASP A 595 22.63 -35.50 2.40
N LEU A 596 22.81 -34.37 3.08
CA LEU A 596 23.58 -34.21 4.32
C LEU A 596 22.80 -34.67 5.57
N MET A 597 23.40 -35.52 6.41
CA MET A 597 22.79 -36.09 7.61
C MET A 597 23.16 -35.28 8.88
N TYR A 598 22.44 -34.20 9.17
CA TYR A 598 22.74 -33.29 10.28
C TYR A 598 22.69 -33.97 11.66
N ALA A 599 21.96 -35.07 11.82
CA ALA A 599 21.99 -35.89 13.03
C ALA A 599 23.41 -36.38 13.39
N ALA A 600 24.33 -36.48 12.42
CA ALA A 600 25.72 -36.89 12.66
C ALA A 600 26.54 -35.85 13.44
N LEU A 601 26.11 -34.58 13.48
CA LEU A 601 26.77 -33.54 14.28
C LEU A 601 26.44 -33.65 15.77
N VAL A 602 25.38 -34.38 16.14
CA VAL A 602 24.93 -34.46 17.53
C VAL A 602 25.68 -35.55 18.27
N VAL A 603 26.20 -35.19 19.45
CA VAL A 603 26.92 -36.07 20.38
C VAL A 603 26.26 -36.03 21.75
N THR A 604 26.62 -36.98 22.62
CA THR A 604 26.28 -36.91 24.05
C THR A 604 27.00 -35.73 24.71
N ASP A 605 26.56 -35.32 25.90
CA ASP A 605 27.16 -34.17 26.60
C ASP A 605 28.61 -34.41 27.06
N ASP A 606 29.05 -35.68 27.13
CA ASP A 606 30.45 -36.08 27.32
C ASP A 606 31.23 -36.29 26.00
N GLY A 607 30.70 -35.81 24.87
CA GLY A 607 31.36 -35.79 23.56
C GLY A 607 31.42 -37.14 22.83
N LYS A 608 30.71 -38.16 23.32
CA LYS A 608 30.68 -39.50 22.72
C LYS A 608 29.58 -39.63 21.65
N PRO A 609 29.66 -40.64 20.76
CA PRO A 609 28.60 -40.93 19.81
C PRO A 609 27.29 -41.29 20.51
N LEU A 610 26.16 -40.87 19.94
CA LEU A 610 24.84 -41.25 20.46
C LEU A 610 24.65 -42.77 20.37
N PRO A 611 24.24 -43.46 21.44
CA PRO A 611 24.15 -44.93 21.46
C PRO A 611 23.10 -45.47 20.47
N TYR A 612 22.11 -44.66 20.12
CA TYR A 612 21.06 -44.95 19.14
C TYR A 612 21.38 -44.47 17.71
N PHE A 613 22.55 -43.88 17.44
CA PHE A 613 22.95 -43.46 16.08
C PHE A 613 22.92 -44.60 15.04
N PRO A 614 23.32 -45.86 15.33
CA PRO A 614 23.18 -46.97 14.39
C PRO A 614 21.72 -47.24 13.96
N ALA A 615 20.75 -46.98 14.84
CA ALA A 615 19.33 -47.12 14.52
C ALA A 615 18.83 -45.99 13.60
N ILE A 616 19.37 -44.77 13.73
CA ILE A 616 19.07 -43.66 12.82
C ILE A 616 19.63 -43.96 11.41
N LEU A 617 20.89 -44.44 11.31
CA LEU A 617 21.48 -44.90 10.04
C LEU A 617 20.61 -45.96 9.35
N ARG A 618 20.16 -46.97 10.12
CA ARG A 618 19.28 -48.05 9.63
C ARG A 618 17.98 -47.50 9.04
N ARG A 619 17.34 -46.54 9.73
CA ARG A 619 16.06 -45.95 9.30
C ARG A 619 16.18 -45.11 8.02
N HIS A 620 17.35 -44.52 7.74
CA HIS A 620 17.62 -43.82 6.47
C HIS A 620 18.20 -44.75 5.38
N GLY A 621 18.22 -46.07 5.57
CA GLY A 621 18.76 -47.01 4.58
C GLY A 621 20.27 -46.91 4.37
N ARG A 622 21.01 -46.27 5.29
CA ARG A 622 22.48 -46.20 5.26
C ARG A 622 23.07 -47.52 5.78
N PRO A 623 24.25 -47.96 5.31
CA PRO A 623 24.91 -49.15 5.82
C PRO A 623 25.15 -49.01 7.33
N VAL A 624 24.69 -50.00 8.09
CA VAL A 624 24.79 -50.03 9.55
C VAL A 624 25.99 -50.89 9.92
N PRO A 625 27.03 -50.34 10.57
CA PRO A 625 28.17 -51.13 10.98
C PRO A 625 27.85 -52.08 12.15
N GLY A 626 28.61 -53.16 12.27
CA GLY A 626 28.39 -54.21 13.27
C GLY A 626 28.99 -53.86 14.64
N LEU A 627 30.04 -53.03 14.66
CA LEU A 627 30.77 -52.64 15.87
C LEU A 627 30.57 -51.15 16.20
N GLN A 628 30.59 -50.81 17.49
CA GLN A 628 30.45 -49.43 17.98
C GLN A 628 31.56 -48.50 17.47
N SER A 629 32.77 -49.02 17.28
CA SER A 629 33.91 -48.32 16.67
C SER A 629 33.63 -47.90 15.23
N GLU A 630 33.02 -48.78 14.45
CA GLU A 630 32.66 -48.52 13.05
C GLU A 630 31.47 -47.54 12.97
N ALA A 631 30.50 -47.60 13.90
CA ALA A 631 29.43 -46.62 13.99
C ALA A 631 29.96 -45.20 14.30
N HIS A 632 30.98 -45.08 15.16
CA HIS A 632 31.69 -43.82 15.38
C HIS A 632 32.39 -43.33 14.09
N GLN A 633 33.03 -44.23 13.35
CA GLN A 633 33.66 -43.91 12.06
C GLN A 633 32.63 -43.45 11.02
N ALA A 634 31.49 -44.12 10.91
CA ALA A 634 30.38 -43.71 10.04
C ALA A 634 29.85 -42.31 10.38
N ARG A 635 29.66 -42.00 11.68
CA ARG A 635 29.31 -40.63 12.12
C ARG A 635 30.36 -39.60 11.70
N ARG A 636 31.65 -39.90 11.89
CA ARG A 636 32.74 -38.99 11.49
C ARG A 636 32.82 -38.77 9.98
N LEU A 637 32.46 -39.76 9.17
CA LEU A 637 32.36 -39.62 7.71
C LEU A 637 31.18 -38.75 7.28
N GLU A 638 30.01 -38.86 7.94
CA GLU A 638 28.86 -37.97 7.70
C GLU A 638 29.16 -36.52 8.14
N ALA A 639 29.71 -36.33 9.34
CA ALA A 639 30.15 -35.01 9.82
C ALA A 639 31.27 -34.40 8.95
N GLY A 640 32.14 -35.24 8.39
CA GLY A 640 33.11 -34.87 7.36
C GLY A 640 32.40 -34.35 6.10
N ARG A 641 31.47 -35.13 5.52
CA ARG A 641 30.70 -34.72 4.34
C ARG A 641 29.93 -33.41 4.54
N ILE A 642 29.39 -33.15 5.73
CA ILE A 642 28.76 -31.86 6.08
C ILE A 642 29.80 -30.73 6.04
N ARG A 643 30.94 -30.91 6.71
CA ARG A 643 32.02 -29.92 6.73
C ARG A 643 32.51 -29.63 5.31
N ASP A 644 32.71 -30.66 4.51
CA ASP A 644 33.23 -30.57 3.14
C ASP A 644 32.21 -29.91 2.19
N ALA A 645 30.90 -30.13 2.37
CA ALA A 645 29.87 -29.44 1.62
C ALA A 645 29.81 -27.93 1.95
N TYR A 646 29.89 -27.56 3.22
CA TYR A 646 29.90 -26.14 3.62
C TYR A 646 31.23 -25.44 3.30
N ALA A 647 32.38 -26.12 3.49
CA ALA A 647 33.69 -25.62 3.10
C ALA A 647 33.84 -25.54 1.57
N GLY A 648 33.30 -26.50 0.83
CA GLY A 648 33.26 -26.51 -0.64
C GLY A 648 32.39 -25.40 -1.21
N SER A 649 31.27 -25.06 -0.55
CA SER A 649 30.46 -23.89 -0.88
C SER A 649 31.23 -22.58 -0.62
N ALA A 650 31.87 -22.45 0.55
CA ALA A 650 32.71 -21.30 0.86
C ALA A 650 33.93 -21.15 -0.08
N ASN A 651 34.56 -22.26 -0.47
CA ASN A 651 35.66 -22.24 -1.44
C ASN A 651 35.18 -21.99 -2.86
N ARG A 652 34.03 -22.51 -3.30
CA ARG A 652 33.47 -22.17 -4.63
C ARG A 652 33.14 -20.68 -4.74
N SER A 653 32.75 -20.03 -3.63
CA SER A 653 32.61 -18.57 -3.53
C SER A 653 33.96 -17.82 -3.48
N ARG A 654 35.04 -18.44 -2.99
CA ARG A 654 36.41 -17.87 -3.00
C ARG A 654 37.17 -18.11 -4.30
N SER A 655 36.90 -19.18 -5.04
CA SER A 655 37.54 -19.44 -6.34
C SER A 655 37.12 -18.44 -7.41
N THR A 656 36.01 -17.73 -7.20
CA THR A 656 35.59 -16.54 -7.97
C THR A 656 36.21 -15.23 -7.46
N GLU A 657 36.82 -15.21 -6.27
CA GLU A 657 37.45 -14.03 -5.67
C GLU A 657 38.87 -14.32 -5.16
N THR A 658 39.80 -14.23 -6.13
CA THR A 658 41.23 -13.89 -5.98
C THR A 658 42.27 -14.94 -5.55
N GLY A 659 43.43 -14.84 -6.20
CA GLY A 659 44.69 -15.45 -5.79
C GLY A 659 45.32 -14.74 -4.56
N PRO A 660 46.45 -15.27 -4.03
CA PRO A 660 46.69 -15.23 -2.61
C PRO A 660 47.56 -14.06 -2.13
N LEU A 661 47.27 -13.55 -0.93
CA LEU A 661 48.28 -13.36 0.12
C LEU A 661 47.64 -13.27 1.51
N ALA A 662 48.47 -13.48 2.54
CA ALA A 662 48.06 -14.03 3.81
C ALA A 662 47.78 -12.98 4.91
N ALA A 663 46.91 -13.40 5.83
CA ALA A 663 46.90 -13.14 7.28
C ALA A 663 47.45 -11.81 7.83
N MET A 664 46.62 -11.13 8.64
CA MET A 664 46.86 -11.10 10.09
C MET A 664 45.61 -10.75 10.89
N THR A 665 45.53 -11.26 12.12
CA THR A 665 44.38 -11.14 13.03
C THR A 665 44.36 -9.83 13.81
N SER A 666 43.20 -9.19 13.93
CA SER A 666 42.85 -8.43 15.12
C SER A 666 41.35 -8.53 15.41
N THR A 667 40.99 -8.67 16.68
CA THR A 667 39.62 -8.93 17.14
C THR A 667 39.02 -7.69 17.79
N SER A 668 37.86 -7.25 17.30
CA SER A 668 36.94 -6.38 18.05
C SER A 668 35.49 -6.69 17.67
N PRO A 669 34.54 -6.59 18.60
CA PRO A 669 33.17 -7.06 18.41
C PRO A 669 32.32 -6.07 17.60
N LEU A 670 31.19 -6.54 17.06
CA LEU A 670 30.20 -5.80 16.26
C LEU A 670 30.54 -5.62 14.76
N ALA A 671 30.99 -6.70 14.12
CA ALA A 671 30.87 -6.88 12.67
C ALA A 671 30.25 -8.25 12.34
N GLY A 672 29.14 -8.57 13.01
CA GLY A 672 28.49 -9.86 12.88
C GLY A 672 27.87 -10.08 11.51
N SER A 673 27.90 -11.33 11.04
CA SER A 673 27.21 -11.72 9.80
C SER A 673 25.69 -11.47 9.91
N ALA A 674 24.96 -11.45 8.78
CA ALA A 674 23.50 -11.30 8.81
C ALA A 674 22.80 -12.36 9.71
N ALA A 675 23.39 -13.56 9.84
CA ALA A 675 22.91 -14.60 10.75
C ALA A 675 23.13 -14.26 12.24
N GLU A 676 24.22 -13.56 12.58
CA GLU A 676 24.51 -13.09 13.94
C GLU A 676 23.61 -11.91 14.33
N VAL A 677 23.31 -11.01 13.39
CA VAL A 677 22.31 -9.95 13.57
C VAL A 677 20.92 -10.54 13.80
N LEU A 678 20.50 -11.53 13.01
CA LEU A 678 19.22 -12.24 13.19
C LEU A 678 19.15 -13.01 14.51
N GLY A 679 20.23 -13.70 14.90
CA GLY A 679 20.33 -14.36 16.21
C GLY A 679 20.20 -13.36 17.36
N THR A 680 20.85 -12.19 17.24
CA THR A 680 20.76 -11.12 18.23
C THR A 680 19.36 -10.51 18.29
N LEU A 681 18.71 -10.26 17.15
CA LEU A 681 17.32 -9.79 17.09
C LEU A 681 16.35 -10.81 17.72
N THR A 682 16.57 -12.10 17.48
CA THR A 682 15.77 -13.18 18.08
C THR A 682 15.94 -13.23 19.61
N GLY A 683 17.18 -13.10 20.10
CA GLY A 683 17.46 -13.02 21.54
C GLY A 683 16.91 -11.76 22.21
N LEU A 684 16.93 -10.61 21.52
CA LEU A 684 16.28 -9.39 21.99
C LEU A 684 14.76 -9.53 22.03
N ARG A 685 14.13 -10.16 21.03
CA ARG A 685 12.69 -10.45 21.06
C ARG A 685 12.31 -11.30 22.26
N TRP A 686 13.06 -12.38 22.55
CA TRP A 686 12.82 -13.21 23.73
C TRP A 686 12.97 -12.42 25.04
N ARG A 687 13.99 -11.54 25.14
CA ARG A 687 14.13 -10.64 26.31
C ARG A 687 12.97 -9.66 26.44
N PHE A 688 12.43 -9.18 25.33
CA PHE A 688 11.26 -8.32 25.33
C PHE A 688 10.01 -9.08 25.77
N ASP A 689 9.79 -10.30 25.28
CA ASP A 689 8.67 -11.14 25.69
C ASP A 689 8.72 -11.43 27.21
N HIS A 690 9.91 -11.68 27.75
CA HIS A 690 10.10 -11.83 29.20
C HIS A 690 9.90 -10.51 29.97
N ALA A 691 10.33 -9.36 29.45
CA ALA A 691 10.09 -8.06 30.06
C ALA A 691 8.60 -7.68 30.03
N ARG A 692 7.90 -8.01 28.94
CA ARG A 692 6.44 -7.89 28.76
C ARG A 692 5.68 -8.72 29.78
N GLN A 693 6.07 -9.99 29.99
CA GLN A 693 5.49 -10.85 31.02
C GLN A 693 5.77 -10.37 32.45
N ALA A 694 6.91 -9.73 32.69
CA ALA A 694 7.28 -9.16 33.99
C ALA A 694 6.73 -7.74 34.25
N GLY A 695 6.13 -7.08 33.23
CA GLY A 695 5.69 -5.69 33.31
C GLY A 695 6.81 -4.65 33.34
N ASP A 696 8.06 -5.01 33.02
CA ASP A 696 9.21 -4.10 33.06
C ASP A 696 9.28 -3.24 31.78
N LEU A 697 8.55 -2.13 31.80
CA LEU A 697 8.55 -1.14 30.71
C LEU A 697 9.94 -0.56 30.42
N ALA A 698 10.80 -0.42 31.43
CA ALA A 698 12.12 0.17 31.25
C ALA A 698 13.06 -0.79 30.49
N GLU A 699 13.02 -2.08 30.82
CA GLU A 699 13.76 -3.10 30.08
C GLU A 699 13.16 -3.34 28.69
N ALA A 700 11.83 -3.44 28.58
CA ALA A 700 11.15 -3.58 27.29
C ALA A 700 11.52 -2.44 26.32
N LYS A 701 11.52 -1.19 26.79
CA LYS A 701 11.93 -0.01 26.00
C LYS A 701 13.42 -0.05 25.63
N ARG A 702 14.32 -0.45 26.54
CA ARG A 702 15.76 -0.63 26.24
C ARG A 702 15.97 -1.69 25.15
N VAL A 703 15.27 -2.82 25.27
CA VAL A 703 15.38 -3.96 24.34
C VAL A 703 14.79 -3.63 22.97
N TRP A 704 13.64 -2.95 22.91
CA TRP A 704 13.07 -2.42 21.67
C TRP A 704 14.01 -1.42 20.98
N GLN A 705 14.60 -0.47 21.70
CA GLN A 705 15.58 0.47 21.15
C GLN A 705 16.86 -0.22 20.66
N ALA A 706 17.30 -1.30 21.31
CA ALA A 706 18.42 -2.11 20.84
C ALA A 706 18.07 -2.87 19.55
N ALA A 707 16.87 -3.45 19.47
CA ALA A 707 16.40 -4.17 18.29
C ALA A 707 16.19 -3.22 17.09
N GLY A 708 15.64 -2.01 17.33
CA GLY A 708 15.50 -0.97 16.32
C GLY A 708 16.82 -0.46 15.75
N LYS A 709 17.90 -0.44 16.54
CA LYS A 709 19.26 -0.15 16.05
C LYS A 709 19.78 -1.26 15.12
N LEU A 710 19.56 -2.52 15.47
CA LEU A 710 19.99 -3.67 14.66
C LEU A 710 19.18 -3.82 13.37
N TYR A 711 17.91 -3.40 13.34
CA TYR A 711 17.09 -3.38 12.13
C TYR A 711 17.65 -2.49 11.00
N GLY A 712 18.44 -1.46 11.36
CA GLY A 712 19.13 -0.59 10.41
C GLY A 712 20.41 -1.18 9.79
N SER A 713 20.85 -2.37 10.23
CA SER A 713 22.09 -3.00 9.75
C SER A 713 21.89 -3.85 8.48
N LYS A 714 22.95 -4.52 8.00
CA LYS A 714 23.06 -5.22 6.69
C LYS A 714 22.23 -6.51 6.54
N LEU A 715 20.95 -6.47 6.89
CA LEU A 715 19.95 -7.52 6.63
C LEU A 715 19.40 -7.42 5.20
N SER A 716 18.98 -8.54 4.59
CA SER A 716 18.29 -8.54 3.29
C SER A 716 16.92 -7.85 3.35
N ALA A 717 16.33 -7.53 2.20
CA ALA A 717 14.98 -6.95 2.14
C ALA A 717 13.92 -7.90 2.72
N GLU A 718 14.05 -9.20 2.47
CA GLU A 718 13.18 -10.25 3.01
C GLU A 718 13.34 -10.40 4.52
N GLN A 719 14.58 -10.44 5.03
CA GLN A 719 14.87 -10.49 6.47
C GLN A 719 14.35 -9.25 7.20
N ARG A 720 14.43 -8.07 6.57
CA ARG A 720 13.79 -6.85 7.08
C ARG A 720 12.26 -6.91 7.00
N ALA A 721 11.67 -7.57 6.01
CA ALA A 721 10.23 -7.80 5.97
C ALA A 721 9.78 -8.75 7.10
N GLU A 722 10.54 -9.80 7.39
CA GLU A 722 10.28 -10.79 8.44
C GLU A 722 10.42 -10.20 9.86
N CYS A 723 11.43 -9.36 10.10
CA CYS A 723 11.62 -8.72 11.41
C CYS A 723 10.68 -7.53 11.69
N ARG A 724 10.06 -6.95 10.66
CA ARG A 724 9.22 -5.73 10.77
C ARG A 724 7.99 -5.90 11.67
N PRO A 725 7.18 -6.99 11.59
CA PRO A 725 6.04 -7.18 12.48
C PRO A 725 6.45 -7.28 13.96
N HIS A 726 7.63 -7.83 14.24
CA HIS A 726 8.10 -8.02 15.62
C HIS A 726 8.55 -6.71 16.25
N LEU A 727 9.24 -5.85 15.49
CA LEU A 727 9.55 -4.49 15.95
C LEU A 727 8.31 -3.61 16.09
N ARG A 728 7.26 -3.89 15.30
CA ARG A 728 5.94 -3.26 15.44
C ARG A 728 5.25 -3.71 16.74
N ASP A 729 5.10 -5.01 17.00
CA ASP A 729 4.56 -5.55 18.27
C ASP A 729 5.29 -4.98 19.50
N MET A 730 6.63 -4.95 19.45
CA MET A 730 7.44 -4.33 20.51
C MET A 730 7.16 -2.83 20.69
N SER A 731 7.02 -2.10 19.58
CA SER A 731 6.73 -0.66 19.59
C SER A 731 5.31 -0.36 20.07
N GLU A 732 4.32 -1.15 19.66
CA GLU A 732 2.91 -0.98 20.02
C GLU A 732 2.71 -1.21 21.51
N TRP A 733 3.27 -2.29 22.07
CA TRP A 733 3.20 -2.56 23.51
C TRP A 733 3.93 -1.50 24.35
N VAL A 734 5.11 -1.02 23.91
CA VAL A 734 5.82 0.07 24.62
C VAL A 734 5.01 1.36 24.59
N HIS A 735 4.49 1.76 23.42
CA HIS A 735 3.68 2.97 23.32
C HIS A 735 2.36 2.86 24.08
N GLU A 736 1.69 1.70 24.11
CA GLU A 736 0.49 1.46 24.91
C GLU A 736 0.75 1.69 26.41
N ARG A 737 1.86 1.15 26.94
CA ARG A 737 2.24 1.31 28.35
C ARG A 737 2.73 2.72 28.68
N GLU A 738 3.41 3.40 27.75
CA GLU A 738 3.74 4.82 27.90
C GLU A 738 2.50 5.72 27.83
N ASN A 739 1.49 5.33 27.04
CA ASN A 739 0.19 5.99 26.98
C ASN A 739 -0.61 5.79 28.28
N GLU A 740 -0.69 4.58 28.85
CA GLU A 740 -1.37 4.35 30.14
C GLU A 740 -0.88 5.32 31.22
N SER A 741 0.45 5.45 31.37
CA SER A 741 1.08 6.39 32.32
C SER A 741 0.79 7.85 31.97
N THR A 742 0.92 8.22 30.68
CA THR A 742 0.69 9.58 30.20
C THR A 742 -0.77 10.01 30.35
N LEU A 743 -1.73 9.11 30.10
CA LEU A 743 -3.16 9.33 30.24
C LEU A 743 -3.58 9.44 31.72
N ALA A 744 -3.02 8.62 32.59
CA ALA A 744 -3.26 8.73 34.04
C ALA A 744 -2.72 10.05 34.61
N GLU A 745 -1.54 10.50 34.15
CA GLU A 745 -0.98 11.81 34.51
C GLU A 745 -1.81 12.98 33.94
N LEU A 746 -2.21 12.89 32.67
CA LEU A 746 -3.01 13.92 32.01
C LEU A 746 -4.44 14.05 32.57
N ARG A 747 -5.13 12.93 32.84
CA ARG A 747 -6.47 12.95 33.45
C ARG A 747 -6.42 13.57 34.83
N ARG A 748 -5.47 13.16 35.69
CA ARG A 748 -5.24 13.76 37.02
C ARG A 748 -4.94 15.26 36.96
N LEU A 749 -4.16 15.70 35.97
CA LEU A 749 -3.85 17.12 35.78
C LEU A 749 -5.09 17.92 35.34
N LEU A 750 -5.80 17.43 34.32
CA LEU A 750 -6.99 18.09 33.77
C LEU A 750 -8.15 18.13 34.77
N ASP A 751 -8.44 17.03 35.49
CA ASP A 751 -9.41 16.99 36.58
C ASP A 751 -9.06 18.01 37.69
N GLY A 752 -7.76 18.18 37.97
CA GLY A 752 -7.26 19.17 38.92
C GLY A 752 -7.48 20.62 38.47
N LEU A 753 -7.53 20.90 37.17
CA LEU A 753 -7.82 22.21 36.60
C LEU A 753 -9.33 22.50 36.59
N VAL A 754 -10.16 21.51 36.24
CA VAL A 754 -11.63 21.63 36.26
C VAL A 754 -12.14 21.94 37.67
N ARG A 755 -11.60 21.27 38.70
CA ARG A 755 -12.07 21.43 40.09
C ARG A 755 -11.69 22.78 40.74
N ARG A 756 -10.75 23.55 40.18
CA ARG A 756 -10.31 24.84 40.73
C ARG A 756 -11.15 25.99 40.15
N GLN A 757 -12.10 26.51 40.92
CA GLN A 757 -13.03 27.55 40.45
C GLN A 757 -12.54 29.00 40.68
N GLU A 758 -11.63 29.24 41.63
CA GLU A 758 -11.16 30.58 42.05
C GLU A 758 -10.41 31.40 40.96
N PRO A 759 -10.58 32.75 40.91
CA PRO A 759 -9.96 33.62 39.91
C PRO A 759 -8.44 33.82 40.07
N ALA A 760 -7.84 33.43 41.19
CA ALA A 760 -6.37 33.33 41.34
C ALA A 760 -5.74 32.26 40.41
N ALA A 761 -6.56 31.54 39.62
CA ALA A 761 -6.13 30.41 38.81
C ALA A 761 -5.63 30.74 37.40
N VAL A 762 -5.56 32.00 36.93
CA VAL A 762 -5.15 32.28 35.53
C VAL A 762 -3.75 31.73 35.20
N GLU A 763 -2.77 31.93 36.08
CA GLU A 763 -1.42 31.38 35.89
C GLU A 763 -1.39 29.86 36.08
N ALA A 764 -2.07 29.33 37.11
CA ALA A 764 -2.15 27.89 37.35
C ALA A 764 -2.86 27.12 36.21
N LEU A 765 -3.86 27.74 35.56
CA LEU A 765 -4.57 27.22 34.40
C LEU A 765 -3.71 27.29 33.14
N ARG A 766 -2.97 28.38 32.93
CA ARG A 766 -1.98 28.53 31.85
C ARG A 766 -0.86 27.50 31.96
N ASP A 767 -0.25 27.35 33.14
CA ASP A 767 0.83 26.41 33.39
C ASP A 767 0.35 24.96 33.36
N GLY A 768 -0.84 24.69 33.90
CA GLY A 768 -1.49 23.39 33.81
C GLY A 768 -1.81 22.99 32.37
N LEU A 769 -2.30 23.92 31.54
CA LEU A 769 -2.52 23.67 30.11
C LEU A 769 -1.18 23.51 29.35
N ALA A 770 -0.13 24.22 29.72
CA ALA A 770 1.20 24.02 29.15
C ALA A 770 1.77 22.63 29.49
N GLN A 771 1.62 22.17 30.73
CA GLN A 771 1.98 20.81 31.15
C GLN A 771 1.11 19.75 30.46
N ALA A 772 -0.20 19.99 30.33
CA ALA A 772 -1.13 19.12 29.60
C ALA A 772 -0.78 19.03 28.11
N LYS A 773 -0.32 20.13 27.49
CA LYS A 773 0.18 20.17 26.11
C LYS A 773 1.47 19.36 25.93
N GLU A 774 2.37 19.39 26.91
CA GLU A 774 3.58 18.56 26.91
C GLU A 774 3.25 17.06 27.11
N LEU A 775 2.29 16.73 27.97
CA LEU A 775 1.76 15.38 28.12
C LEU A 775 1.07 14.88 26.85
N LYS A 776 0.23 15.71 26.23
CA LYS A 776 -0.39 15.43 24.93
C LYS A 776 0.65 15.19 23.81
N ARG A 777 1.82 15.82 23.90
CA ARG A 777 2.97 15.57 22.98
C ARG A 777 3.69 14.24 23.25
N ARG A 778 3.68 13.76 24.50
CA ARG A 778 4.23 12.45 24.89
C ARG A 778 3.27 11.29 24.59
N HIS A 779 1.98 11.56 24.39
CA HIS A 779 0.98 10.56 24.01
C HIS A 779 1.13 10.11 22.55
N HIS A 780 1.18 8.80 22.32
CA HIS A 780 1.27 8.18 21.00
C HIS A 780 -0.13 7.85 20.46
N GLY A 781 -0.60 8.59 19.46
CA GLY A 781 -1.91 8.39 18.83
C GLY A 781 -2.97 9.38 19.30
N LYS A 782 -4.23 9.16 18.90
CA LYS A 782 -5.35 10.05 19.27
C LYS A 782 -5.68 9.94 20.75
N LEU A 783 -5.84 11.08 21.41
CA LEU A 783 -6.23 11.17 22.81
C LEU A 783 -7.71 10.75 23.00
N PRO A 784 -8.10 10.07 24.09
CA PRO A 784 -9.50 9.85 24.42
C PRO A 784 -10.34 11.14 24.38
N GLN A 785 -11.57 11.04 23.85
CA GLN A 785 -12.41 12.20 23.55
C GLN A 785 -12.74 13.04 24.80
N ASP A 786 -12.98 12.39 25.94
CA ASP A 786 -13.20 13.03 27.23
C ASP A 786 -12.05 13.96 27.63
N LEU A 787 -10.80 13.52 27.43
CA LEU A 787 -9.62 14.35 27.72
C LEU A 787 -9.41 15.47 26.69
N GLN A 788 -9.87 15.29 25.45
CA GLN A 788 -9.89 16.37 24.46
C GLN A 788 -10.91 17.45 24.83
N ASP A 789 -12.11 17.04 25.24
CA ASP A 789 -13.18 17.94 25.65
C ASP A 789 -12.82 18.70 26.93
N ILE A 790 -12.26 18.03 27.94
CA ILE A 790 -11.77 18.71 29.16
C ILE A 790 -10.62 19.66 28.85
N TYR A 791 -9.67 19.29 27.97
CA TYR A 791 -8.59 20.19 27.55
C TYR A 791 -9.14 21.43 26.82
N ARG A 792 -10.18 21.27 25.98
CA ARG A 792 -10.85 22.36 25.29
C ARG A 792 -11.54 23.31 26.28
N VAL A 793 -12.38 22.79 27.18
CA VAL A 793 -13.10 23.58 28.20
C VAL A 793 -12.15 24.36 29.11
N CYS A 794 -11.02 23.76 29.52
CA CYS A 794 -9.99 24.47 30.27
C CYS A 794 -9.33 25.60 29.45
N GLY A 795 -9.17 25.42 28.13
CA GLY A 795 -8.64 26.43 27.22
C GLY A 795 -9.60 27.59 26.95
N GLU A 796 -10.89 27.29 26.74
CA GLU A 796 -11.97 28.26 26.58
C GLU A 796 -12.08 29.15 27.84
N ARG A 797 -12.11 28.52 29.02
CA ARG A 797 -12.10 29.24 30.30
C ARG A 797 -10.86 30.12 30.51
N LEU A 798 -9.69 29.71 29.99
CA LEU A 798 -8.49 30.57 30.02
C LEU A 798 -8.64 31.76 29.07
N ALA A 799 -9.27 31.59 27.91
CA ALA A 799 -9.53 32.68 26.97
C ALA A 799 -10.53 33.69 27.55
N GLU A 800 -11.62 33.22 28.17
CA GLU A 800 -12.59 34.07 28.89
C GLU A 800 -11.93 34.90 29.99
N LEU A 801 -11.07 34.28 30.81
CA LEU A 801 -10.34 34.97 31.88
C LEU A 801 -9.23 35.92 31.40
N LEU A 802 -8.86 35.87 30.12
CA LEU A 802 -7.89 36.78 29.48
C LEU A 802 -8.56 37.87 28.61
N ALA A 803 -9.88 37.80 28.40
CA ALA A 803 -10.63 38.79 27.65
C ALA A 803 -10.93 40.03 28.52
N VAL A 804 -10.29 41.15 28.18
CA VAL A 804 -10.62 42.48 28.74
C VAL A 804 -11.86 43.02 28.01
N PRO A 805 -12.85 43.61 28.71
CA PRO A 805 -14.04 44.16 28.05
C PRO A 805 -13.68 45.31 27.09
N PRO A 806 -14.31 45.40 25.90
CA PRO A 806 -13.84 46.26 24.82
C PRO A 806 -14.29 47.73 24.96
N GLY A 807 -13.38 48.64 24.58
CA GLY A 807 -13.66 50.02 24.18
C GLY A 807 -13.36 50.21 22.69
N ASP A 808 -14.04 51.17 22.05
CA ASP A 808 -14.15 51.31 20.58
C ASP A 808 -12.82 51.43 19.80
N GLY A 809 -12.78 50.88 18.57
CA GLY A 809 -11.71 51.22 17.61
C GLY A 809 -11.39 50.24 16.46
N VAL A 810 -12.32 50.06 15.51
CA VAL A 810 -12.14 49.62 14.10
C VAL A 810 -10.79 48.95 13.68
N SER A 811 -10.81 47.63 13.44
CA SER A 811 -10.20 46.95 12.26
C SER A 811 -10.45 45.45 12.29
N THR A 812 -11.13 44.91 11.27
CA THR A 812 -11.58 43.49 11.24
C THR A 812 -10.52 42.53 10.68
N PRO A 813 -10.07 41.50 11.43
CA PRO A 813 -9.33 40.37 10.87
C PRO A 813 -10.28 39.33 10.22
N ALA A 814 -9.77 38.60 9.24
CA ALA A 814 -10.53 37.55 8.55
C ALA A 814 -10.77 36.30 9.44
N PRO A 815 -11.84 35.51 9.20
CA PRO A 815 -12.13 34.32 9.98
C PRO A 815 -11.12 33.19 9.71
N GLU A 816 -10.62 32.56 10.77
CA GLU A 816 -9.81 31.35 10.68
C GLU A 816 -10.69 30.14 10.31
N ALA A 817 -10.11 29.17 9.59
CA ALA A 817 -10.88 28.16 8.87
C ALA A 817 -11.42 27.04 9.76
N GLU A 818 -12.72 26.75 9.62
CA GLU A 818 -13.35 25.54 10.15
C GLU A 818 -12.82 24.27 9.44
N ASP A 819 -12.63 23.21 10.22
CA ASP A 819 -12.32 21.87 9.72
C ASP A 819 -13.63 21.19 9.30
N VAL A 820 -13.94 21.18 8.01
CA VAL A 820 -15.25 20.73 7.51
C VAL A 820 -15.42 19.22 7.72
N PRO A 821 -16.46 18.77 8.45
CA PRO A 821 -16.69 17.34 8.69
C PRO A 821 -16.97 16.57 7.39
N ARG A 822 -16.57 15.30 7.34
CA ARG A 822 -16.90 14.42 6.19
C ARG A 822 -18.42 14.32 6.05
N PRO A 823 -18.97 14.36 4.82
CA PRO A 823 -20.40 14.25 4.59
C PRO A 823 -20.94 12.90 5.09
N ASP A 824 -22.16 12.92 5.63
CA ASP A 824 -22.86 11.73 6.09
C ASP A 824 -23.45 10.90 4.93
N ASP A 825 -23.89 9.68 5.23
CA ASP A 825 -24.43 8.74 4.23
C ASP A 825 -25.63 9.32 3.46
N ARG A 826 -26.44 10.17 4.11
CA ARG A 826 -27.56 10.88 3.48
C ARG A 826 -27.05 11.87 2.44
N LYS A 827 -26.01 12.64 2.76
CA LYS A 827 -25.44 13.60 1.82
C LYS A 827 -24.72 12.92 0.67
N LEU A 828 -24.08 11.77 0.91
CA LEU A 828 -23.49 10.93 -0.15
C LEU A 828 -24.56 10.39 -1.11
N ALA A 829 -25.75 10.02 -0.62
CA ALA A 829 -26.86 9.57 -1.47
C ALA A 829 -27.44 10.71 -2.34
N GLU A 830 -27.62 11.91 -1.79
CA GLU A 830 -28.01 13.10 -2.57
C GLU A 830 -27.02 13.39 -3.70
N ILE A 831 -25.72 13.32 -3.39
CA ILE A 831 -24.65 13.49 -4.37
C ILE A 831 -24.70 12.38 -5.43
N ALA A 832 -24.90 11.14 -5.04
CA ALA A 832 -24.92 10.00 -5.95
C ALA A 832 -26.05 10.05 -6.99
N ALA A 833 -27.26 10.44 -6.60
CA ALA A 833 -28.38 10.63 -7.55
C ALA A 833 -28.04 11.71 -8.60
N VAL A 834 -27.40 12.79 -8.17
CA VAL A 834 -27.00 13.90 -9.02
C VAL A 834 -25.82 13.53 -9.94
N VAL A 835 -24.84 12.78 -9.44
CA VAL A 835 -23.76 12.19 -10.25
C VAL A 835 -24.30 11.21 -11.28
N ARG A 836 -25.28 10.37 -10.91
CA ARG A 836 -25.94 9.43 -11.82
C ARG A 836 -26.54 10.16 -13.02
N SER A 837 -27.30 11.24 -12.81
CA SER A 837 -27.87 12.04 -13.91
C SER A 837 -26.80 12.53 -14.90
N VAL A 838 -25.63 12.97 -14.42
CA VAL A 838 -24.53 13.41 -15.30
C VAL A 838 -23.93 12.26 -16.10
N LEU A 839 -23.86 11.05 -15.53
CA LEU A 839 -23.40 9.86 -16.22
C LEU A 839 -24.42 9.40 -17.27
N GLU A 840 -25.72 9.47 -16.98
CA GLU A 840 -26.80 9.17 -17.93
C GLU A 840 -26.79 10.15 -19.11
N ASP A 841 -26.64 11.46 -18.86
CA ASP A 841 -26.47 12.47 -19.91
C ASP A 841 -25.22 12.24 -20.76
N SER A 842 -24.14 11.79 -20.13
CA SER A 842 -22.88 11.48 -20.82
C SER A 842 -23.00 10.20 -21.65
N ALA A 843 -23.77 9.22 -21.19
CA ALA A 843 -24.11 8.02 -21.94
C ALA A 843 -24.95 8.35 -23.19
N ARG A 844 -25.97 9.22 -23.04
CA ARG A 844 -26.78 9.75 -24.16
C ARG A 844 -25.96 10.55 -25.16
N ALA A 845 -25.09 11.43 -24.66
CA ALA A 845 -24.16 12.22 -25.48
C ALA A 845 -23.01 11.40 -26.10
N ARG A 846 -22.85 10.12 -25.71
CA ARG A 846 -21.77 9.22 -26.15
C ARG A 846 -20.37 9.73 -25.80
N THR A 847 -20.26 10.37 -24.64
CA THR A 847 -19.00 10.88 -24.08
C THR A 847 -18.63 10.11 -22.82
N THR A 848 -17.34 9.97 -22.54
CA THR A 848 -16.87 9.71 -21.17
C THR A 848 -16.78 11.03 -20.41
N VAL A 849 -16.76 10.97 -19.08
CA VAL A 849 -16.57 12.12 -18.21
C VAL A 849 -15.52 11.83 -17.15
N THR A 850 -14.80 12.86 -16.76
CA THR A 850 -13.84 12.79 -15.67
C THR A 850 -14.52 13.22 -14.37
N TRP A 851 -13.92 12.86 -13.23
CA TRP A 851 -14.44 13.31 -11.92
C TRP A 851 -14.51 14.84 -11.80
N SER A 852 -13.59 15.55 -12.47
CA SER A 852 -13.60 17.02 -12.56
C SER A 852 -14.76 17.55 -13.41
N VAL A 853 -15.11 16.92 -14.53
CA VAL A 853 -16.28 17.31 -15.35
C VAL A 853 -17.59 17.06 -14.61
N ILE A 854 -17.71 15.94 -13.88
CA ILE A 854 -18.86 15.67 -13.01
C ILE A 854 -19.02 16.79 -11.98
N ARG A 855 -17.93 17.20 -11.32
CA ARG A 855 -17.95 18.32 -10.37
C ARG A 855 -18.37 19.65 -11.02
N HIS A 856 -17.95 19.92 -12.26
CA HIS A 856 -18.20 21.20 -12.93
C HIS A 856 -19.59 21.33 -13.57
N ARG A 857 -20.25 20.24 -13.97
CA ARG A 857 -21.63 20.27 -14.51
C ARG A 857 -22.71 20.49 -13.46
N LEU A 858 -22.37 20.27 -12.19
CA LEU A 858 -23.30 20.34 -11.08
C LEU A 858 -23.24 21.75 -10.48
N SER A 859 -24.20 22.59 -10.89
CA SER A 859 -24.24 24.04 -10.65
C SER A 859 -24.43 24.49 -9.18
N VAL A 860 -24.20 23.58 -8.22
CA VAL A 860 -24.12 23.83 -6.79
C VAL A 860 -22.91 23.06 -6.28
N GLU A 861 -22.00 23.74 -5.58
CA GLU A 861 -20.66 23.21 -5.28
C GLU A 861 -20.68 21.85 -4.58
N LEU A 862 -20.28 20.81 -5.32
CA LEU A 862 -19.98 19.50 -4.73
C LEU A 862 -18.85 19.65 -3.70
N PRO A 863 -19.05 19.24 -2.43
CA PRO A 863 -17.98 19.24 -1.43
C PRO A 863 -16.84 18.32 -1.87
N HIS A 864 -15.62 18.60 -1.40
CA HIS A 864 -14.46 17.77 -1.70
C HIS A 864 -14.54 16.43 -0.97
N LEU A 865 -15.05 15.42 -1.67
CA LEU A 865 -15.12 14.04 -1.22
C LEU A 865 -13.73 13.41 -1.13
N HIS A 866 -13.45 12.71 -0.01
CA HIS A 866 -12.28 11.84 0.12
C HIS A 866 -12.35 10.71 -0.93
N PRO A 867 -11.24 10.12 -1.41
CA PRO A 867 -11.29 9.05 -2.42
C PRO A 867 -12.24 7.88 -2.08
N ASP A 868 -12.35 7.49 -0.81
CA ASP A 868 -13.34 6.50 -0.36
C ASP A 868 -14.78 6.98 -0.57
N ASP A 869 -15.05 8.26 -0.27
CA ASP A 869 -16.37 8.88 -0.40
C ASP A 869 -16.75 9.04 -1.88
N GLN A 870 -15.76 9.27 -2.76
CA GLN A 870 -15.94 9.25 -4.23
C GLN A 870 -16.29 7.83 -4.73
N GLY A 871 -15.63 6.81 -4.19
CA GLY A 871 -15.95 5.40 -4.44
C GLY A 871 -17.38 5.07 -3.99
N GLN A 872 -17.75 5.48 -2.78
CA GLN A 872 -19.09 5.29 -2.23
C GLN A 872 -20.16 5.99 -3.06
N VAL A 873 -19.91 7.21 -3.53
CA VAL A 873 -20.84 7.94 -4.42
C VAL A 873 -21.05 7.21 -5.74
N LEU A 874 -20.01 6.62 -6.35
CA LEU A 874 -20.17 5.82 -7.56
C LEU A 874 -20.90 4.49 -7.30
N VAL A 875 -20.65 3.84 -6.16
CA VAL A 875 -21.37 2.63 -5.72
C VAL A 875 -22.85 2.90 -5.40
N LEU A 876 -23.18 4.12 -4.97
CA LEU A 876 -24.56 4.57 -4.80
C LEU A 876 -25.19 4.95 -6.15
N ALA A 877 -24.45 5.63 -7.03
CA ALA A 877 -24.94 6.05 -8.35
C ALA A 877 -25.24 4.86 -9.28
N ASP A 878 -24.55 3.73 -9.11
CA ASP A 878 -24.77 2.49 -9.86
C ASP A 878 -25.57 1.41 -9.12
N ALA A 879 -26.11 1.71 -7.93
CA ALA A 879 -26.84 0.73 -7.13
C ALA A 879 -28.00 0.08 -7.89
N ASP A 880 -28.74 0.89 -8.65
CA ASP A 880 -29.93 0.47 -9.41
C ASP A 880 -29.61 -0.02 -10.84
N THR A 881 -28.34 -0.11 -11.22
CA THR A 881 -27.95 -0.52 -12.58
C THR A 881 -28.10 -2.04 -12.75
N PRO A 882 -28.88 -2.55 -13.73
CA PRO A 882 -29.16 -3.98 -13.89
C PRO A 882 -27.92 -4.87 -14.03
N ALA A 883 -28.01 -6.13 -13.57
CA ALA A 883 -26.89 -7.08 -13.55
C ALA A 883 -26.35 -7.43 -14.95
N ASP A 884 -27.18 -7.34 -15.97
CA ASP A 884 -26.88 -7.58 -17.37
C ASP A 884 -26.45 -6.31 -18.14
N GLU A 885 -26.62 -5.12 -17.57
CA GLU A 885 -26.14 -3.84 -18.11
C GLU A 885 -24.75 -3.47 -17.53
N PRO A 886 -23.91 -2.73 -18.28
CA PRO A 886 -22.65 -2.21 -17.75
C PRO A 886 -22.90 -1.02 -16.80
N LEU A 887 -21.98 -0.79 -15.87
CA LEU A 887 -22.09 0.24 -14.82
C LEU A 887 -21.96 1.65 -15.41
N LEU A 888 -22.80 2.62 -15.08
CA LEU A 888 -22.66 4.02 -15.51
C LEU A 888 -21.29 4.60 -15.12
N SER A 889 -20.73 4.20 -13.99
CA SER A 889 -19.38 4.53 -13.53
C SER A 889 -18.26 4.04 -14.45
N THR A 890 -18.53 3.13 -15.41
CA THR A 890 -17.62 2.80 -16.52
C THR A 890 -17.29 4.03 -17.37
N LEU A 891 -18.21 4.98 -17.50
CA LEU A 891 -18.00 6.24 -18.22
C LEU A 891 -17.13 7.24 -17.44
N VAL A 892 -16.83 6.97 -16.17
CA VAL A 892 -15.85 7.75 -15.40
C VAL A 892 -14.45 7.33 -15.83
N THR A 893 -13.73 8.24 -16.47
CA THR A 893 -12.34 8.02 -16.86
C THR A 893 -11.37 8.86 -16.04
N THR A 894 -10.11 8.47 -16.09
CA THR A 894 -9.01 9.42 -15.86
C THR A 894 -9.04 10.54 -16.92
N ASN A 895 -8.29 11.61 -16.69
CA ASN A 895 -8.18 12.72 -17.64
C ASN A 895 -7.44 12.35 -18.95
N ASN A 896 -6.81 11.18 -19.03
CA ASN A 896 -6.25 10.61 -20.26
C ASN A 896 -7.28 9.83 -21.10
N GLY A 897 -8.50 9.64 -20.59
CA GLY A 897 -9.50 8.74 -21.18
C GLY A 897 -9.35 7.27 -20.76
N ASP A 898 -8.34 6.92 -19.95
CA ASP A 898 -8.14 5.55 -19.43
C ASP A 898 -9.11 5.20 -18.28
N LEU A 899 -9.25 3.88 -18.06
CA LEU A 899 -9.91 3.25 -16.91
C LEU A 899 -9.63 3.99 -15.58
N HIS A 900 -10.68 4.48 -14.92
CA HIS A 900 -10.51 5.13 -13.62
C HIS A 900 -10.14 4.12 -12.51
N PRO A 901 -9.17 4.42 -11.62
CA PRO A 901 -8.71 3.47 -10.59
C PRO A 901 -9.82 2.95 -9.65
N LEU A 902 -10.86 3.75 -9.42
CA LEU A 902 -12.01 3.34 -8.61
C LEU A 902 -12.93 2.32 -9.31
N TYR A 903 -12.86 2.12 -10.63
CA TYR A 903 -13.75 1.20 -11.35
C TYR A 903 -13.74 -0.21 -10.77
N ARG A 904 -12.55 -0.74 -10.47
CA ARG A 904 -12.41 -2.08 -9.86
C ARG A 904 -13.07 -2.15 -8.48
N HIS A 905 -12.99 -1.05 -7.70
CA HIS A 905 -13.64 -0.94 -6.39
C HIS A 905 -15.16 -0.82 -6.52
N VAL A 906 -15.68 -0.03 -7.47
CA VAL A 906 -17.13 0.11 -7.70
C VAL A 906 -17.74 -1.19 -8.22
N ALA A 907 -17.11 -1.81 -9.22
CA ALA A 907 -17.51 -3.11 -9.75
C ALA A 907 -17.52 -4.20 -8.66
N TYR A 908 -16.46 -4.27 -7.85
CA TYR A 908 -16.40 -5.19 -6.72
C TYR A 908 -17.53 -4.94 -5.70
N SER A 909 -17.72 -3.68 -5.28
CA SER A 909 -18.76 -3.29 -4.30
C SER A 909 -20.19 -3.50 -4.79
N LEU A 910 -20.40 -3.67 -6.09
CA LEU A 910 -21.68 -4.01 -6.72
C LEU A 910 -21.78 -5.49 -7.14
N GLY A 911 -20.81 -6.33 -6.72
CA GLY A 911 -20.80 -7.75 -7.01
C GLY A 911 -20.62 -8.10 -8.48
N ARG A 912 -19.96 -7.24 -9.26
CA ARG A 912 -19.61 -7.50 -10.67
C ARG A 912 -18.26 -8.20 -10.75
N GLU A 913 -18.21 -9.30 -11.51
CA GLU A 913 -16.96 -10.00 -11.78
C GLU A 913 -16.03 -9.13 -12.65
N THR A 914 -14.78 -8.96 -12.21
CA THR A 914 -13.75 -8.23 -12.97
C THR A 914 -12.54 -9.13 -13.22
N PRO A 915 -11.93 -9.10 -14.43
CA PRO A 915 -10.72 -9.86 -14.69
C PRO A 915 -9.59 -9.53 -13.71
N SER A 916 -8.80 -10.54 -13.34
CA SER A 916 -7.66 -10.39 -12.43
C SER A 916 -6.44 -9.76 -13.13
N ARG A 917 -6.26 -10.02 -14.43
CA ARG A 917 -5.22 -9.40 -15.25
C ARG A 917 -5.61 -7.98 -15.69
N GLN A 918 -4.61 -7.11 -15.81
CA GLN A 918 -4.80 -5.68 -16.05
C GLN A 918 -5.28 -5.39 -17.49
N ASP A 919 -4.76 -6.14 -18.47
CA ASP A 919 -5.05 -5.94 -19.89
C ASP A 919 -6.44 -6.47 -20.26
N GLU A 920 -6.83 -7.60 -19.66
CA GLU A 920 -8.18 -8.17 -19.73
C GLU A 920 -9.21 -7.22 -19.11
N LEU A 921 -8.88 -6.57 -17.99
CA LEU A 921 -9.75 -5.55 -17.38
C LEU A 921 -9.92 -4.31 -18.28
N HIS A 922 -8.84 -3.79 -18.88
CA HIS A 922 -8.93 -2.65 -19.80
C HIS A 922 -9.79 -2.97 -21.01
N THR A 923 -9.59 -4.16 -21.61
CA THR A 923 -10.38 -4.63 -22.75
C THR A 923 -11.86 -4.74 -22.39
N ARG A 924 -12.18 -5.31 -21.22
CA ARG A 924 -13.56 -5.42 -20.72
C ARG A 924 -14.19 -4.05 -20.48
N TRP A 925 -13.48 -3.15 -19.79
CA TRP A 925 -13.94 -1.79 -19.51
C TRP A 925 -14.21 -0.99 -20.79
N GLN A 926 -13.32 -1.05 -21.80
CA GLN A 926 -13.55 -0.40 -23.10
C GLN A 926 -14.84 -0.90 -23.77
N MET A 927 -15.07 -2.21 -23.77
CA MET A 927 -16.32 -2.78 -24.31
C MET A 927 -17.56 -2.33 -23.54
N ASP A 928 -17.45 -2.16 -22.22
CA ASP A 928 -18.55 -1.73 -21.36
C ASP A 928 -18.90 -0.23 -21.56
N VAL A 929 -17.92 0.66 -21.80
CA VAL A 929 -18.15 2.06 -22.23
C VAL A 929 -18.98 2.11 -23.51
N LEU A 930 -18.57 1.31 -24.50
CA LEU A 930 -19.23 1.27 -25.81
C LEU A 930 -20.64 0.68 -25.71
N ARG A 931 -20.83 -0.35 -24.89
CA ARG A 931 -22.14 -0.96 -24.63
C ARG A 931 -23.11 0.02 -23.96
N LEU A 932 -22.63 0.87 -23.04
CA LEU A 932 -23.41 1.99 -22.48
C LEU A 932 -23.83 3.01 -23.53
N HIS A 933 -22.90 3.48 -24.36
CA HIS A 933 -23.18 4.43 -25.46
C HIS A 933 -24.20 3.88 -26.48
N SER A 934 -24.33 2.56 -26.58
CA SER A 934 -25.36 1.91 -27.40
C SER A 934 -26.71 1.79 -26.68
N LEU A 935 -26.72 1.43 -25.39
CA LEU A 935 -27.94 1.31 -24.57
C LEU A 935 -28.64 2.67 -24.41
N TRP A 936 -27.86 3.71 -24.12
CA TRP A 936 -28.34 5.08 -23.89
C TRP A 936 -28.48 5.91 -25.17
N LYS A 937 -28.35 5.31 -26.35
CA LYS A 937 -28.66 5.98 -27.64
C LYS A 937 -30.16 6.22 -27.84
N HIS A 938 -30.99 5.40 -27.18
CA HIS A 938 -32.44 5.33 -27.38
C HIS A 938 -33.24 5.40 -26.05
N ARG A 939 -32.56 5.77 -24.95
CA ARG A 939 -33.11 6.16 -23.64
C ARG A 939 -32.76 7.63 -23.39
#